data_AF-A0A962M5Z6-F1
#
_entry.id   AF-A0A962M5Z6-F1
#
_cell.length_a   1.000
_cell.length_b   1.000
_cell.length_c   1.000
_cell.angle_alpha   90.00
_cell.angle_beta   90.00
_cell.angle_gamma   90.00
#
_symmetry.space_group_name_H-M   'P 1'
#
loop_
_entity.id
_entity.type
_entity.pdbx_description
1 polymer ?
#
loop_
_entity_poly.entity_id
_entity_poly.type
_entity_poly.pdbx_seq_one_letter_code
_entity_poly.pdbx_strand_id
1 'polypeptide(L)'
;MTQDTDISLLSQQEHVRIRPTQFLGSIIPEKAIIPYFDEGFFKTKEIYFTPACIRCVNEIIENACDEFLRSKIKKPILSISFNVESNCVTISDNGKGIPIGIHSSGLPTPEVVSCHLGSGSNFNSNKEAGMQGQNGVGAACVNFCSKFFSISIKRDKKLYEQTFLNGTNIINTPTITPLTSKTNDTGTTISFILDEDVFPVILPTDWFYVKSQELVNCIPNLTVKLTIISKEIEKEYEYSYSSNNPLKNEKIHVLNDENCNITLISKNNEYGNYSWVNGGYLFDGGTCNQQIEQTFVSKVGEYIDSIVKKERLKYSKEDILQNIIILTNIKVSDPLYDSQAKTRFKGPSQKKIIEECFSGIEKFFKSNQTYIDTLLEQIRSKSNSKAKKILEKKQKIHFVEGYLKATSPDRTKTWLLLNEGLSAASQVSAARDPKYIGSLPLGGKLNNVYDKTPSQLLAMPKIVDLMQIIGLVPGKKAIREELNYYYVVIATDADPDGDGIFVNLVNVFYSQWPELFDDSQDVPFLYRLNAPNIVAVTTKDRIHFKNKNEYEKNKNKIKSRYHIEYMKGLGSMTISDWKKCLENSNSMEPVIVDENFSELLEIFFSKDVKKRKDWLTGNITFKHSNVIEQSYKNFSLYTLEDRALLYLQDGLRSSIRRALWLAKDSAKQKTLSLSGSIAKLHPHGDVSEVIQNFTSVFKNNIPYFNGNDAGFGTLLSPSQYSAPRYTSVDLACFSKDVILKDIDLIPMKPNYDETIEEPEILLPLIPLHFLNPTSGIATGFKCETLPYKLDDIIDAQISILDNKEFPTLIPYFKPLNQYGTFSKVTENGNSCWVFHGKIEQISAYKWKIGMLPFGFTHTKFIQHLFDLYNKGVITNIDDSSSDKIDCIVTFSRNNEYNEVDVMNVLNLNNSIAECLYFIDNTNKAVRHFTVKSAFEEFTLQRLSYYPKRLSLQNNNLNKELSFYKDLIKTILIIEQNGIPFNCSRKQLEELLLTNGIIDNIEKIINLPLYRFNKEEKCKCENIIKQKQDIIDNNLSIINDEKALRKMYKKELLDIKKRYC
;
A
#
# COMPACT_ATOMS: atom_id res chain seq x y z
N MET A 1 69.96 37.98 -42.20
CA MET A 1 68.65 37.30 -42.19
C MET A 1 68.76 36.12 -41.25
N THR A 2 68.38 36.30 -40.00
CA THR A 2 68.30 35.23 -39.00
C THR A 2 67.05 34.42 -39.30
N GLN A 3 67.23 33.22 -39.86
CA GLN A 3 66.16 32.24 -40.00
C GLN A 3 65.79 31.73 -38.61
N ASP A 4 64.50 31.79 -38.26
CA ASP A 4 63.95 31.16 -37.07
C ASP A 4 64.29 29.66 -37.08
N THR A 5 65.09 29.23 -36.12
CA THR A 5 65.57 27.84 -35.96
C THR A 5 64.60 26.92 -35.22
N ASP A 6 63.36 27.35 -34.99
CA ASP A 6 62.41 26.65 -34.12
C ASP A 6 61.50 25.62 -34.83
N ILE A 7 61.65 25.43 -36.15
CA ILE A 7 60.87 24.44 -36.92
C ILE A 7 61.81 23.35 -37.47
N SER A 8 61.65 22.11 -36.99
CA SER A 8 62.39 20.92 -37.47
C SER A 8 61.47 19.93 -38.20
N LEU A 9 61.98 19.32 -39.28
CA LEU A 9 61.31 18.25 -40.03
C LEU A 9 61.87 16.90 -39.57
N LEU A 10 61.03 16.07 -38.95
CA LEU A 10 61.40 14.75 -38.46
C LEU A 10 61.12 13.67 -39.53
N SER A 11 62.00 12.68 -39.62
CA SER A 11 61.70 11.43 -40.35
C SER A 11 60.57 10.65 -39.66
N GLN A 12 59.95 9.69 -40.36
CA GLN A 12 58.91 8.83 -39.78
C GLN A 12 59.39 8.10 -38.52
N GLN A 13 60.63 7.59 -38.57
CA GLN A 13 61.28 6.91 -37.46
C GLN A 13 61.49 7.84 -36.27
N GLU A 14 62.08 9.02 -36.48
CA GLU A 14 62.33 10.00 -35.42
C GLU A 14 61.03 10.47 -34.79
N HIS A 15 59.98 10.69 -35.60
CA HIS A 15 58.67 11.09 -35.10
C HIS A 15 58.07 10.02 -34.18
N VAL A 16 58.11 8.75 -34.57
CA VAL A 16 57.63 7.63 -33.74
C VAL A 16 58.44 7.50 -32.46
N ARG A 17 59.77 7.66 -32.51
CA ARG A 17 60.65 7.56 -31.33
C ARG A 17 60.50 8.75 -30.37
N ILE A 18 60.24 9.96 -30.88
CA ILE A 18 60.05 11.17 -30.03
C ILE A 18 58.63 11.22 -29.46
N ARG A 19 57.63 10.76 -30.22
CA ARG A 19 56.21 10.76 -29.82
C ARG A 19 55.62 9.35 -29.85
N PRO A 20 56.20 8.37 -29.14
CA PRO A 20 55.72 6.99 -29.14
C PRO A 20 54.27 6.90 -28.63
N THR A 21 53.84 7.85 -27.79
CA THR A 21 52.47 7.92 -27.28
C THR A 21 51.39 8.05 -28.34
N GLN A 22 51.69 8.69 -29.47
CA GLN A 22 50.73 8.83 -30.57
C GLN A 22 50.52 7.51 -31.34
N PHE A 23 51.51 6.62 -31.33
CA PHE A 23 51.54 5.40 -32.15
C PHE A 23 51.35 4.12 -31.33
N LEU A 24 51.78 4.09 -30.08
CA LEU A 24 51.79 2.89 -29.23
C LEU A 24 50.95 3.04 -27.96
N GLY A 25 50.46 4.24 -27.67
CA GLY A 25 49.71 4.53 -26.45
C GLY A 25 50.59 4.96 -25.27
N SER A 26 50.03 4.97 -24.06
CA SER A 26 50.74 5.48 -22.87
C SER A 26 52.11 4.80 -22.66
N ILE A 27 53.13 5.62 -22.44
CA ILE A 27 54.47 5.18 -22.04
C ILE A 27 54.67 5.22 -20.52
N ILE A 28 53.66 5.67 -19.77
CA ILE A 28 53.69 5.75 -18.32
C ILE A 28 53.30 4.36 -17.78
N PRO A 29 54.15 3.71 -16.97
CA PRO A 29 53.79 2.45 -16.33
C PRO A 29 52.54 2.56 -15.47
N GLU A 30 51.64 1.60 -15.58
CA GLU A 30 50.38 1.57 -14.86
C GLU A 30 50.01 0.16 -14.40
N LYS A 31 49.00 0.09 -13.53
CA LYS A 31 48.45 -1.17 -13.02
C LYS A 31 47.11 -1.43 -13.69
N ALA A 32 46.91 -2.64 -14.22
CA ALA A 32 45.61 -3.07 -14.69
C ALA A 32 45.19 -4.40 -14.05
N ILE A 33 43.89 -4.54 -13.82
CA ILE A 33 43.28 -5.77 -13.34
C ILE A 33 42.92 -6.62 -14.56
N ILE A 34 43.50 -7.82 -14.62
CA ILE A 34 43.28 -8.75 -15.72
C ILE A 34 42.54 -9.99 -15.20
N PRO A 35 41.41 -10.35 -15.81
CA PRO A 35 40.72 -11.59 -15.51
C PRO A 35 41.47 -12.78 -16.12
N TYR A 36 41.56 -13.87 -15.38
CA TYR A 36 42.10 -15.13 -15.87
C TYR A 36 41.38 -16.32 -15.20
N PHE A 37 41.54 -17.48 -15.80
CA PHE A 37 40.99 -18.72 -15.26
C PHE A 37 42.11 -19.62 -14.79
N ASP A 38 42.00 -20.04 -13.53
CA ASP A 38 42.95 -20.93 -12.88
C ASP A 38 42.20 -22.18 -12.42
N GLU A 39 42.55 -23.33 -12.99
CA GLU A 39 41.86 -24.62 -12.75
C GLU A 39 40.33 -24.56 -12.92
N GLY A 40 39.83 -23.64 -13.74
CA GLY A 40 38.39 -23.44 -13.98
C GLY A 40 37.68 -22.46 -13.03
N PHE A 41 38.41 -21.77 -12.14
CA PHE A 41 37.88 -20.70 -11.30
C PHE A 41 38.20 -19.32 -11.85
N PHE A 42 37.24 -18.40 -11.76
CA PHE A 42 37.48 -17.00 -12.10
C PHE A 42 38.38 -16.33 -11.05
N LYS A 43 39.51 -15.77 -11.50
CA LYS A 43 40.41 -14.96 -10.68
C LYS A 43 40.80 -13.68 -11.42
N THR A 44 41.24 -12.70 -10.65
CA THR A 44 41.79 -11.45 -11.17
C THR A 44 43.21 -11.28 -10.68
N LYS A 45 44.09 -10.75 -11.53
CA LYS A 45 45.46 -10.41 -11.15
C LYS A 45 45.73 -8.96 -11.51
N GLU A 46 46.28 -8.20 -10.55
CA GLU A 46 46.81 -6.87 -10.81
C GLU A 46 48.20 -7.02 -11.44
N ILE A 47 48.38 -6.48 -12.64
CA ILE A 47 49.64 -6.54 -13.36
C ILE A 47 50.15 -5.10 -13.57
N TYR A 48 51.43 -4.87 -13.25
CA TYR A 48 52.13 -3.60 -13.47
C TYR A 48 52.99 -3.69 -14.74
N PHE A 49 52.75 -2.82 -15.71
CA PHE A 49 53.39 -2.84 -17.02
C PHE A 49 53.43 -1.47 -17.68
N THR A 50 54.21 -1.33 -18.75
CA THR A 50 54.16 -0.16 -19.63
C THR A 50 53.21 -0.45 -20.81
N PRO A 51 52.10 0.29 -21.00
CA PRO A 51 51.11 -0.01 -22.05
C PRO A 51 51.69 -0.06 -23.46
N ALA A 52 52.61 0.85 -23.79
CA ALA A 52 53.32 0.84 -25.07
C ALA A 52 54.13 -0.45 -25.32
N CYS A 53 54.70 -1.08 -24.28
CA CYS A 53 55.41 -2.35 -24.40
C CYS A 53 54.46 -3.49 -24.77
N ILE A 54 53.34 -3.59 -24.04
CA ILE A 54 52.30 -4.58 -24.31
C ILE A 54 51.69 -4.36 -25.69
N ARG A 55 51.48 -3.11 -26.11
CA ARG A 55 51.02 -2.79 -27.47
C ARG A 55 51.99 -3.31 -28.53
N CYS A 56 53.30 -3.13 -28.34
CA CYS A 56 54.29 -3.63 -29.30
C CYS A 56 54.19 -5.16 -29.48
N VAL A 57 54.08 -5.89 -28.37
CA VAL A 57 53.90 -7.36 -28.41
C VAL A 57 52.57 -7.73 -29.08
N ASN A 58 51.48 -7.04 -28.71
CA ASN A 58 50.16 -7.26 -29.29
C ASN A 58 50.13 -6.97 -30.80
N GLU A 59 50.78 -5.93 -31.32
CA GLU A 59 50.80 -5.64 -32.76
C GLU A 59 51.34 -6.84 -33.57
N ILE A 60 52.38 -7.52 -33.07
CA ILE A 60 52.95 -8.68 -33.74
C ILE A 60 52.04 -9.91 -33.59
N ILE A 61 51.44 -10.12 -32.41
CA ILE A 61 50.44 -11.19 -32.18
C ILE A 61 49.20 -10.99 -33.07
N GLU A 62 48.67 -9.76 -33.16
CA GLU A 62 47.49 -9.41 -33.95
C GLU A 62 47.75 -9.69 -35.43
N ASN A 63 48.93 -9.34 -35.95
CA ASN A 63 49.30 -9.65 -37.33
C ASN A 63 49.34 -11.17 -37.60
N ALA A 64 49.85 -11.96 -36.66
CA ALA A 64 49.82 -13.43 -36.76
C ALA A 64 48.38 -13.98 -36.74
N CYS A 65 47.53 -13.44 -35.86
CA CYS A 65 46.13 -13.85 -35.74
C CYS A 65 45.31 -13.49 -36.99
N ASP A 66 45.49 -12.28 -37.52
CA ASP A 66 44.87 -11.84 -38.78
C ASP A 66 45.31 -12.72 -39.96
N GLU A 67 46.56 -13.18 -39.97
CA GLU A 67 47.05 -14.14 -40.97
C GLU A 67 46.31 -15.48 -40.89
N PHE A 68 46.05 -16.01 -39.70
CA PHE A 68 45.28 -17.24 -39.53
C PHE A 68 43.85 -17.11 -40.06
N LEU A 69 43.19 -15.99 -39.75
CA LEU A 69 41.83 -15.68 -40.21
C LEU A 69 41.79 -15.55 -41.74
N ARG A 70 42.67 -14.73 -42.31
CA ARG A 70 42.75 -14.46 -43.76
C ARG A 70 43.10 -15.72 -44.57
N SER A 71 44.03 -16.52 -44.06
CA SER A 71 44.51 -17.72 -44.75
C SER A 71 43.69 -18.97 -44.44
N LYS A 72 42.67 -18.89 -43.57
CA LYS A 72 41.78 -19.99 -43.15
C LYS A 72 42.59 -21.24 -42.73
N ILE A 73 43.63 -21.03 -41.92
CA ILE A 73 44.50 -22.11 -41.43
C ILE A 73 43.67 -23.06 -40.55
N LYS A 74 43.66 -24.36 -40.89
CA LYS A 74 42.84 -25.36 -40.16
C LYS A 74 43.36 -25.65 -38.74
N LYS A 75 44.66 -25.52 -38.52
CA LYS A 75 45.34 -25.76 -37.24
C LYS A 75 46.34 -24.63 -36.96
N PRO A 76 45.86 -23.43 -36.57
CA PRO A 76 46.72 -22.30 -36.32
C PRO A 76 47.56 -22.54 -35.05
N ILE A 77 48.88 -22.30 -35.16
CA ILE A 77 49.84 -22.42 -34.07
C ILE A 77 50.58 -21.09 -33.95
N LEU A 78 50.49 -20.47 -32.77
CA LEU A 78 51.22 -19.26 -32.40
C LEU A 78 52.25 -19.62 -31.33
N SER A 79 53.53 -19.43 -31.60
CA SER A 79 54.58 -19.60 -30.61
C SER A 79 55.04 -18.23 -30.11
N ILE A 80 55.08 -18.05 -28.79
CA ILE A 80 55.55 -16.85 -28.11
C ILE A 80 56.69 -17.26 -27.19
N SER A 81 57.85 -16.63 -27.31
CA SER A 81 58.99 -16.83 -26.43
C SER A 81 59.41 -15.50 -25.82
N PHE A 82 59.55 -15.45 -24.50
CA PHE A 82 60.01 -14.26 -23.78
C PHE A 82 61.20 -14.58 -22.89
N ASN A 83 62.30 -13.87 -23.12
CA ASN A 83 63.50 -13.94 -22.29
C ASN A 83 63.50 -12.77 -21.29
N VAL A 84 63.41 -13.10 -20.00
CA VAL A 84 63.17 -12.13 -18.92
C VAL A 84 64.35 -11.16 -18.74
N GLU A 85 65.57 -11.61 -18.98
CA GLU A 85 66.79 -10.86 -18.72
C GLU A 85 67.15 -9.91 -19.85
N SER A 86 66.93 -10.35 -21.09
CA SER A 86 67.21 -9.54 -22.29
C SER A 86 66.00 -8.72 -22.74
N ASN A 87 64.82 -8.93 -22.14
CA ASN A 87 63.53 -8.43 -22.64
C ASN A 87 63.25 -8.81 -24.11
N CYS A 88 63.89 -9.87 -24.62
CA CYS A 88 63.72 -10.33 -25.99
C CYS A 88 62.40 -11.08 -26.12
N VAL A 89 61.54 -10.61 -27.02
CA VAL A 89 60.26 -11.24 -27.37
C VAL A 89 60.38 -11.81 -28.77
N THR A 90 60.05 -13.09 -28.93
CA THR A 90 59.98 -13.79 -30.21
C THR A 90 58.58 -14.33 -30.43
N ILE A 91 57.95 -13.99 -31.55
CA ILE A 91 56.62 -14.46 -31.93
C ILE A 91 56.71 -15.15 -33.28
N SER A 92 56.17 -16.36 -33.39
CA SER A 92 56.16 -17.15 -34.62
C SER A 92 54.77 -17.67 -34.93
N ASP A 93 54.35 -17.56 -36.19
CA ASP A 93 53.11 -18.13 -36.71
C ASP A 93 53.38 -19.23 -37.75
N ASN A 94 52.40 -20.13 -37.94
CA ASN A 94 52.42 -21.14 -39.01
C ASN A 94 51.50 -20.78 -40.20
N GLY A 95 51.28 -19.48 -40.44
CA GLY A 95 50.53 -18.95 -41.56
C GLY A 95 51.27 -19.08 -42.90
N LYS A 96 50.81 -18.37 -43.95
CA LYS A 96 51.46 -18.43 -45.27
C LYS A 96 52.81 -17.72 -45.32
N GLY A 97 53.14 -16.90 -44.32
CA GLY A 97 54.32 -16.03 -44.30
C GLY A 97 54.17 -14.79 -45.18
N ILE A 98 54.89 -13.71 -44.82
CA ILE A 98 54.92 -12.46 -45.62
C ILE A 98 55.55 -12.74 -47.01
N PRO A 99 55.07 -12.14 -48.11
CA PRO A 99 55.72 -12.29 -49.41
C PRO A 99 57.19 -11.84 -49.36
N ILE A 100 58.11 -12.65 -49.91
CA ILE A 100 59.56 -12.37 -49.89
C ILE A 100 60.06 -11.70 -51.19
N GLY A 101 59.15 -11.33 -52.10
CA GLY A 101 59.46 -10.66 -53.36
C GLY A 101 59.73 -9.16 -53.22
N ILE A 102 60.17 -8.53 -54.31
CA ILE A 102 60.37 -7.07 -54.38
C ILE A 102 59.01 -6.37 -54.52
N HIS A 103 58.75 -5.38 -53.66
CA HIS A 103 57.56 -4.53 -53.70
C HIS A 103 57.66 -3.49 -54.84
N SER A 104 56.55 -2.85 -55.21
CA SER A 104 56.52 -1.79 -56.25
C SER A 104 57.42 -0.59 -55.94
N SER A 105 57.81 -0.41 -54.68
CA SER A 105 58.78 0.60 -54.24
C SER A 105 60.25 0.26 -54.57
N GLY A 106 60.54 -0.96 -55.04
CA GLY A 106 61.89 -1.43 -55.34
C GLY A 106 62.63 -2.07 -54.15
N LEU A 107 62.02 -2.09 -52.95
CA LEU A 107 62.56 -2.73 -51.75
C LEU A 107 61.96 -4.13 -51.52
N PRO A 108 62.65 -5.03 -50.79
CA PRO A 108 62.06 -6.29 -50.34
C PRO A 108 60.76 -6.05 -49.57
N THR A 109 59.70 -6.79 -49.89
CA THR A 109 58.41 -6.64 -49.21
C THR A 109 58.50 -6.79 -47.69
N PRO A 110 59.32 -7.70 -47.10
CA PRO A 110 59.53 -7.76 -45.65
C PRO A 110 60.11 -6.48 -45.07
N GLU A 111 61.03 -5.83 -45.77
CA GLU A 111 61.59 -4.53 -45.36
C GLU A 111 60.53 -3.44 -45.43
N VAL A 112 59.70 -3.43 -46.48
CA VAL A 112 58.62 -2.45 -46.62
C VAL A 112 57.65 -2.50 -45.43
N VAL A 113 57.21 -3.69 -45.05
CA VAL A 113 56.26 -3.86 -43.92
C VAL A 113 56.89 -3.60 -42.55
N SER A 114 58.22 -3.71 -42.44
CA SER A 114 58.95 -3.49 -41.19
C SER A 114 59.55 -2.09 -41.04
N CYS A 115 59.66 -1.29 -42.11
CA CYS A 115 60.35 0.01 -42.08
C CYS A 115 59.52 1.19 -42.60
N HIS A 116 58.31 0.98 -43.13
CA HIS A 116 57.47 2.08 -43.64
C HIS A 116 56.09 2.09 -43.00
N LEU A 117 55.68 3.26 -42.46
CA LEU A 117 54.33 3.45 -41.94
C LEU A 117 53.31 3.46 -43.10
N GLY A 118 52.12 2.91 -42.87
CA GLY A 118 51.08 2.82 -43.89
C GLY A 118 51.30 1.68 -44.88
N SER A 119 52.08 0.67 -44.50
CA SER A 119 52.29 -0.55 -45.29
C SER A 119 51.49 -1.70 -44.67
N GLY A 120 50.62 -2.34 -45.45
CA GLY A 120 49.71 -3.36 -44.95
C GLY A 120 48.68 -3.81 -45.97
N SER A 121 48.03 -4.94 -45.71
CA SER A 121 47.05 -5.54 -46.63
C SER A 121 45.59 -5.13 -46.35
N ASN A 122 45.34 -4.33 -45.31
CA ASN A 122 44.00 -4.15 -44.72
C ASN A 122 43.42 -2.72 -44.89
N PHE A 123 43.65 -2.07 -46.04
CA PHE A 123 43.20 -0.67 -46.29
C PHE A 123 41.80 -0.52 -46.92
N ASN A 124 41.13 -1.61 -47.33
CA ASN A 124 39.77 -1.54 -47.87
C ASN A 124 38.73 -1.45 -46.73
N SER A 125 37.71 -0.61 -46.89
CA SER A 125 36.72 -0.22 -45.87
C SER A 125 35.65 -1.28 -45.51
N ASN A 126 35.69 -2.49 -46.09
CA ASN A 126 34.77 -3.58 -45.76
C ASN A 126 35.51 -4.70 -45.03
N LYS A 127 35.74 -4.51 -43.73
CA LYS A 127 36.42 -5.50 -42.88
C LYS A 127 35.41 -6.49 -42.27
N GLU A 128 35.64 -7.78 -42.49
CA GLU A 128 34.92 -8.85 -41.79
C GLU A 128 35.05 -8.72 -40.26
N ALA A 129 33.98 -9.06 -39.54
CA ALA A 129 33.95 -9.04 -38.08
C ALA A 129 34.99 -10.02 -37.50
N GLY A 130 35.75 -9.56 -36.50
CA GLY A 130 36.80 -10.36 -35.86
C GLY A 130 38.23 -10.06 -36.29
N MET A 131 38.46 -9.26 -37.34
CA MET A 131 39.81 -8.79 -37.69
C MET A 131 40.32 -7.70 -36.73
N GLN A 132 41.62 -7.71 -36.41
CA GLN A 132 42.24 -6.84 -35.42
C GLN A 132 43.06 -5.68 -36.04
N GLY A 133 43.72 -5.89 -37.19
CA GLY A 133 44.59 -4.93 -37.84
C GLY A 133 43.87 -3.81 -38.60
N GLN A 134 44.18 -2.54 -38.25
CA GLN A 134 43.45 -1.39 -38.77
C GLN A 134 44.23 -0.46 -39.71
N ASN A 135 45.42 -0.02 -39.30
CA ASN A 135 46.03 1.19 -39.86
C ASN A 135 47.34 0.93 -40.65
N GLY A 136 47.88 -0.30 -40.67
CA GLY A 136 49.15 -0.60 -41.37
C GLY A 136 50.37 0.12 -40.76
N VAL A 137 50.34 0.36 -39.45
CA VAL A 137 51.34 1.15 -38.69
C VAL A 137 52.14 0.26 -37.72
N GLY A 138 51.58 -0.87 -37.30
CA GLY A 138 52.03 -1.65 -36.14
C GLY A 138 53.47 -2.16 -36.18
N ALA A 139 53.82 -3.04 -37.13
CA ALA A 139 55.12 -3.71 -37.13
C ALA A 139 56.30 -2.74 -37.33
N ALA A 140 56.13 -1.71 -38.15
CA ALA A 140 57.13 -0.66 -38.34
C ALA A 140 57.35 0.17 -37.07
N CYS A 141 56.29 0.52 -36.32
CA CYS A 141 56.42 1.19 -35.03
C CYS A 141 57.17 0.33 -34.00
N VAL A 142 56.92 -0.98 -33.95
CA VAL A 142 57.68 -1.89 -33.09
C VAL A 142 59.16 -1.86 -33.44
N ASN A 143 59.48 -1.94 -34.73
CA ASN A 143 60.86 -1.89 -35.21
C ASN A 143 61.54 -0.56 -34.85
N PHE A 144 60.90 0.59 -35.09
CA PHE A 144 61.43 1.91 -34.74
C PHE A 144 61.70 2.09 -33.23
N CYS A 145 60.89 1.46 -32.38
CA CYS A 145 61.01 1.50 -30.93
C CYS A 145 61.88 0.36 -30.34
N SER A 146 62.61 -0.39 -31.18
CA SER A 146 63.45 -1.52 -30.74
C SER A 146 64.94 -1.27 -30.91
N LYS A 147 65.77 -1.73 -29.96
CA LYS A 147 67.24 -1.80 -30.12
C LYS A 147 67.66 -2.89 -31.09
N PHE A 148 66.89 -3.98 -31.12
CA PHE A 148 67.07 -5.11 -32.03
C PHE A 148 65.69 -5.54 -32.54
N PHE A 149 65.57 -5.75 -33.85
CA PHE A 149 64.41 -6.35 -34.48
C PHE A 149 64.88 -7.29 -35.59
N SER A 150 64.27 -8.45 -35.72
CA SER A 150 64.59 -9.42 -36.77
C SER A 150 63.32 -10.06 -37.29
N ILE A 151 63.34 -10.36 -38.58
CA ILE A 151 62.26 -11.03 -39.29
C ILE A 151 62.82 -12.24 -40.02
N SER A 152 62.22 -13.40 -39.78
CA SER A 152 62.54 -14.67 -40.42
C SER A 152 61.27 -15.23 -41.05
N ILE A 153 61.27 -15.47 -42.35
CA ILE A 153 60.08 -15.87 -43.11
C ILE A 153 60.37 -17.16 -43.85
N LYS A 154 59.49 -18.14 -43.68
CA LYS A 154 59.47 -19.39 -44.44
C LYS A 154 58.34 -19.29 -45.47
N ARG A 155 58.70 -19.14 -46.75
CA ARG A 155 57.73 -19.05 -47.85
C ARG A 155 58.37 -19.50 -49.16
N ASP A 156 57.58 -20.15 -50.03
CA ASP A 156 58.03 -20.58 -51.36
C ASP A 156 59.31 -21.44 -51.34
N LYS A 157 59.47 -22.30 -50.32
CA LYS A 157 60.66 -23.13 -50.06
C LYS A 157 61.96 -22.36 -49.82
N LYS A 158 61.86 -21.08 -49.47
CA LYS A 158 63.00 -20.22 -49.11
C LYS A 158 62.84 -19.73 -47.67
N LEU A 159 63.98 -19.53 -47.02
CA LEU A 159 64.13 -18.86 -45.74
C LEU A 159 64.68 -17.46 -46.02
N TYR A 160 63.91 -16.43 -45.69
CA TYR A 160 64.32 -15.03 -45.71
C TYR A 160 64.63 -14.59 -44.29
N GLU A 161 65.78 -13.97 -44.06
CA GLU A 161 66.16 -13.42 -42.77
C GLU A 161 66.70 -12.02 -42.93
N GLN A 162 66.24 -11.09 -42.09
CA GLN A 162 66.73 -9.72 -42.05
C GLN A 162 66.71 -9.20 -40.63
N THR A 163 67.72 -8.40 -40.27
CA THR A 163 67.87 -7.81 -38.94
C THR A 163 68.02 -6.28 -39.06
N PHE A 164 67.44 -5.59 -38.08
CA PHE A 164 67.41 -4.14 -37.96
C PHE A 164 67.88 -3.76 -36.56
N LEU A 165 68.78 -2.79 -36.45
CA LEU A 165 69.34 -2.34 -35.18
C LEU A 165 69.04 -0.87 -34.93
N ASN A 166 68.91 -0.51 -33.66
CA ASN A 166 68.73 0.86 -33.17
C ASN A 166 67.59 1.60 -33.88
N GLY A 167 66.40 1.00 -33.90
CA GLY A 167 65.21 1.62 -34.44
C GLY A 167 65.21 1.77 -35.95
N THR A 168 65.90 0.91 -36.70
CA THR A 168 66.17 0.98 -38.17
C THR A 168 67.26 1.96 -38.62
N ASN A 169 68.04 2.53 -37.68
CA ASN A 169 69.26 3.27 -38.05
C ASN A 169 70.27 2.40 -38.81
N ILE A 170 70.27 1.09 -38.54
CA ILE A 170 71.07 0.11 -39.27
C ILE A 170 70.12 -0.96 -39.81
N ILE A 171 70.07 -1.07 -41.14
CA ILE A 171 69.29 -2.09 -41.85
C ILE A 171 70.30 -3.04 -42.50
N ASN A 172 70.37 -4.28 -42.01
CA ASN A 172 71.25 -5.28 -42.61
C ASN A 172 70.62 -5.84 -43.89
N THR A 173 71.48 -6.27 -44.81
CA THR A 173 71.05 -6.90 -46.06
C THR A 173 70.37 -8.24 -45.78
N PRO A 174 69.25 -8.55 -46.45
CA PRO A 174 68.54 -9.80 -46.20
C PRO A 174 69.29 -11.01 -46.75
N THR A 175 69.33 -12.08 -45.97
CA THR A 175 69.84 -13.39 -46.39
C THR A 175 68.69 -14.26 -46.85
N ILE A 176 68.78 -14.80 -48.09
CA ILE A 176 67.79 -15.71 -48.65
C ILE A 176 68.44 -17.05 -48.94
N THR A 177 68.03 -18.10 -48.24
CA THR A 177 68.56 -19.45 -48.39
C THR A 177 67.46 -20.46 -48.74
N PRO A 178 67.76 -21.57 -49.44
CA PRO A 178 66.79 -22.65 -49.65
C PRO A 178 66.45 -23.35 -48.32
N LEU A 179 65.18 -23.69 -48.10
CA LEU A 179 64.79 -24.51 -46.94
C LEU A 179 65.30 -25.95 -47.13
N THR A 180 66.06 -26.44 -46.16
CA THR A 180 66.66 -27.79 -46.16
C THR A 180 65.71 -28.89 -45.66
N SER A 181 64.51 -28.54 -45.16
CA SER A 181 63.52 -29.49 -44.66
C SER A 181 62.68 -30.11 -45.79
N LYS A 182 62.24 -31.37 -45.60
CA LYS A 182 61.29 -32.06 -46.50
C LYS A 182 59.84 -31.58 -46.34
N THR A 183 59.58 -30.73 -45.34
CA THR A 183 58.26 -30.22 -44.96
C THR A 183 57.95 -28.93 -45.72
N ASN A 184 56.70 -28.75 -46.18
CA ASN A 184 56.22 -27.48 -46.74
C ASN A 184 55.92 -26.47 -45.62
N ASP A 185 56.89 -26.24 -44.74
CA ASP A 185 56.70 -25.34 -43.60
C ASP A 185 56.65 -23.89 -44.09
N THR A 186 55.61 -23.16 -43.66
CA THR A 186 55.43 -21.74 -43.93
C THR A 186 55.19 -21.00 -42.62
N GLY A 187 55.49 -19.70 -42.60
CA GLY A 187 55.25 -18.87 -41.43
C GLY A 187 56.15 -17.65 -41.35
N THR A 188 55.85 -16.77 -40.41
CA THR A 188 56.70 -15.62 -40.06
C THR A 188 57.14 -15.75 -38.61
N THR A 189 58.40 -15.43 -38.34
CA THR A 189 58.96 -15.28 -37.00
C THR A 189 59.54 -13.87 -36.87
N ILE A 190 59.13 -13.17 -35.81
CA ILE A 190 59.63 -11.82 -35.49
C ILE A 190 60.22 -11.86 -34.08
N SER A 191 61.46 -11.42 -33.94
CA SER A 191 62.13 -11.28 -32.65
C SER A 191 62.59 -9.85 -32.43
N PHE A 192 62.30 -9.26 -31.27
CA PHE A 192 62.67 -7.88 -30.97
C PHE A 192 62.99 -7.64 -29.49
N ILE A 193 63.79 -6.59 -29.25
CA ILE A 193 64.14 -6.05 -27.92
C ILE A 193 63.80 -4.57 -27.93
N LEU A 194 62.85 -4.17 -27.09
CA LEU A 194 62.40 -2.78 -26.99
C LEU A 194 63.50 -1.86 -26.44
N ASP A 195 63.46 -0.61 -26.88
CA ASP A 195 64.46 0.39 -26.55
C ASP A 195 64.11 1.17 -25.28
N GLU A 196 64.80 0.85 -24.18
CA GLU A 196 64.66 1.54 -22.88
C GLU A 196 64.97 3.04 -22.96
N ASP A 197 65.72 3.50 -23.97
CA ASP A 197 66.01 4.92 -24.18
C ASP A 197 64.81 5.67 -24.81
N VAL A 198 63.83 4.94 -25.36
CA VAL A 198 62.58 5.49 -25.93
C VAL A 198 61.48 5.58 -24.87
N PHE A 199 61.30 4.53 -24.07
CA PHE A 199 60.36 4.52 -22.94
C PHE A 199 60.72 3.42 -21.91
N PRO A 200 60.26 3.52 -20.65
CA PRO A 200 60.48 2.46 -19.65
C PRO A 200 59.93 1.10 -20.11
N VAL A 201 60.79 0.09 -20.22
CA VAL A 201 60.39 -1.25 -20.68
C VAL A 201 60.02 -2.14 -19.49
N ILE A 202 58.72 -2.39 -19.32
CA ILE A 202 58.20 -3.28 -18.25
C ILE A 202 57.26 -4.30 -18.88
N LEU A 203 57.76 -5.53 -19.04
CA LEU A 203 57.06 -6.69 -19.60
C LEU A 203 56.95 -7.81 -18.55
N PRO A 204 55.85 -7.89 -17.80
CA PRO A 204 55.68 -8.90 -16.77
C PRO A 204 55.37 -10.28 -17.38
N THR A 205 56.06 -11.33 -16.88
CA THR A 205 55.85 -12.73 -17.30
C THR A 205 54.39 -13.17 -17.12
N ASP A 206 53.75 -12.71 -16.04
CA ASP A 206 52.34 -12.95 -15.75
C ASP A 206 51.39 -12.54 -16.88
N TRP A 207 51.71 -11.46 -17.60
CA TRP A 207 50.89 -11.02 -18.71
C TRP A 207 50.93 -12.01 -19.89
N PHE A 208 52.09 -12.61 -20.17
CA PHE A 208 52.21 -13.59 -21.26
C PHE A 208 51.41 -14.86 -20.98
N TYR A 209 51.35 -15.33 -19.74
CA TYR A 209 50.50 -16.46 -19.35
C TYR A 209 49.04 -16.15 -19.60
N VAL A 210 48.56 -15.01 -19.10
CA VAL A 210 47.15 -14.62 -19.25
C VAL A 210 46.81 -14.35 -20.71
N LYS A 211 47.69 -13.69 -21.46
CA LYS A 211 47.46 -13.40 -22.88
C LYS A 211 47.39 -14.68 -23.71
N SER A 212 48.21 -15.69 -23.40
CA SER A 212 48.17 -16.98 -24.10
C SER A 212 46.83 -17.69 -23.90
N GLN A 213 46.30 -17.68 -22.66
CA GLN A 213 44.97 -18.21 -22.36
C GLN A 213 43.86 -17.40 -23.05
N GLU A 214 43.95 -16.06 -23.02
CA GLU A 214 43.01 -15.15 -23.68
C GLU A 214 42.88 -15.46 -25.18
N LEU A 215 44.01 -15.60 -25.88
CA LEU A 215 44.03 -15.85 -27.32
C LEU A 215 43.33 -17.16 -27.70
N VAL A 216 43.62 -18.24 -26.96
CA VAL A 216 43.01 -19.56 -27.20
C VAL A 216 41.50 -19.54 -26.92
N ASN A 217 41.05 -18.75 -25.94
CA ASN A 217 39.62 -18.60 -25.63
C ASN A 217 38.87 -17.75 -26.66
N CYS A 218 39.56 -16.82 -27.33
CA CYS A 218 38.94 -15.91 -28.30
C CYS A 218 38.97 -16.44 -29.74
N ILE A 219 40.00 -17.22 -30.11
CA ILE A 219 40.25 -17.68 -31.47
C ILE A 219 40.02 -19.20 -31.56
N PRO A 220 38.97 -19.65 -32.27
CA PRO A 220 38.67 -21.08 -32.39
C PRO A 220 39.83 -21.89 -32.96
N ASN A 221 40.09 -23.06 -32.37
CA ASN A 221 41.12 -24.03 -32.80
C ASN A 221 42.58 -23.54 -32.73
N LEU A 222 42.86 -22.41 -32.09
CA LEU A 222 44.22 -21.92 -31.88
C LEU A 222 44.96 -22.73 -30.81
N THR A 223 46.22 -23.08 -31.12
CA THR A 223 47.20 -23.53 -30.13
C THR A 223 48.24 -22.43 -29.92
N VAL A 224 48.42 -21.99 -28.69
CA VAL A 224 49.50 -21.06 -28.29
C VAL A 224 50.57 -21.84 -27.52
N LYS A 225 51.81 -21.79 -28.02
CA LYS A 225 52.99 -22.32 -27.33
C LYS A 225 53.75 -21.16 -26.69
N LEU A 226 53.82 -21.12 -25.37
CA LEU A 226 54.53 -20.08 -24.63
C LEU A 226 55.80 -20.65 -24.01
N THR A 227 56.94 -20.04 -24.32
CA THR A 227 58.24 -20.34 -23.70
C THR A 227 58.70 -19.14 -22.88
N ILE A 228 58.90 -19.32 -21.58
CA ILE A 228 59.50 -18.31 -20.69
C ILE A 228 60.91 -18.75 -20.35
N ILE A 229 61.89 -17.93 -20.74
CA ILE A 229 63.32 -18.19 -20.52
C ILE A 229 63.80 -17.25 -19.41
N SER A 230 64.32 -17.82 -18.33
CA SER A 230 65.06 -17.09 -17.29
C SER A 230 66.46 -17.69 -17.07
N LYS A 231 67.33 -17.01 -16.29
CA LYS A 231 68.70 -17.47 -15.98
C LYS A 231 68.79 -18.91 -15.46
N GLU A 232 67.75 -19.40 -14.80
CA GLU A 232 67.78 -20.66 -14.05
C GLU A 232 66.95 -21.78 -14.72
N ILE A 233 65.91 -21.43 -15.49
CA ILE A 233 64.94 -22.42 -16.01
C ILE A 233 64.33 -21.92 -17.34
N GLU A 234 64.24 -22.82 -18.31
CA GLU A 234 63.35 -22.67 -19.48
C GLU A 234 62.04 -23.42 -19.20
N LYS A 235 60.91 -22.70 -19.24
CA LYS A 235 59.58 -23.28 -19.03
C LYS A 235 58.75 -23.16 -20.29
N GLU A 236 58.32 -24.29 -20.81
CA GLU A 236 57.40 -24.38 -21.95
C GLU A 236 55.98 -24.70 -21.48
N TYR A 237 55.02 -23.99 -22.08
CA TYR A 237 53.60 -24.14 -21.83
C TYR A 237 52.88 -24.27 -23.17
N GLU A 238 52.00 -25.27 -23.30
CA GLU A 238 51.15 -25.41 -24.47
C GLU A 238 49.69 -25.18 -24.05
N TYR A 239 49.09 -24.12 -24.58
CA TYR A 239 47.69 -23.79 -24.42
C TYR A 239 46.97 -24.16 -25.71
N SER A 240 45.97 -25.02 -25.64
CA SER A 240 45.08 -25.32 -26.76
C SER A 240 43.64 -25.32 -26.29
N TYR A 241 42.72 -25.08 -27.23
CA TYR A 241 41.29 -25.06 -26.91
C TYR A 241 40.86 -26.46 -26.47
N SER A 242 40.86 -26.71 -25.17
CA SER A 242 40.24 -27.90 -24.60
C SER A 242 38.74 -27.63 -24.51
N SER A 243 37.95 -28.29 -25.35
CA SER A 243 36.49 -28.25 -25.29
C SER A 243 35.91 -28.87 -24.00
N ASN A 244 36.72 -29.05 -22.94
CA ASN A 244 36.43 -29.91 -21.81
C ASN A 244 37.16 -29.53 -20.49
N ASN A 245 37.22 -28.25 -20.15
CA ASN A 245 37.26 -27.87 -18.74
C ASN A 245 35.94 -27.18 -18.39
N PRO A 246 34.90 -27.94 -17.98
CA PRO A 246 33.75 -27.31 -17.35
C PRO A 246 34.30 -26.53 -16.15
N LEU A 247 34.02 -25.23 -16.11
CA LEU A 247 34.28 -24.35 -14.98
C LEU A 247 33.68 -25.03 -13.74
N LYS A 248 34.52 -25.67 -12.91
CA LYS A 248 34.03 -26.40 -11.75
C LYS A 248 33.64 -25.39 -10.67
N ASN A 249 32.46 -25.60 -10.09
CA ASN A 249 32.00 -25.04 -8.81
C ASN A 249 31.61 -23.56 -8.71
N GLU A 250 31.61 -22.76 -9.77
CA GLU A 250 30.92 -21.46 -9.77
C GLU A 250 29.59 -21.56 -10.53
N LYS A 251 28.53 -20.89 -10.04
CA LYS A 251 27.23 -20.88 -10.74
C LYS A 251 27.34 -19.98 -11.97
N ILE A 252 27.88 -20.55 -13.03
CA ILE A 252 28.19 -19.86 -14.27
C ILE A 252 27.05 -20.08 -15.25
N HIS A 253 26.66 -19.01 -15.93
CA HIS A 253 25.68 -19.06 -17.01
C HIS A 253 26.24 -18.39 -18.25
N VAL A 254 26.25 -19.14 -19.35
CA VAL A 254 26.76 -18.66 -20.64
C VAL A 254 25.59 -18.36 -21.55
N LEU A 255 25.55 -17.13 -22.06
CA LEU A 255 24.67 -16.66 -23.10
C LEU A 255 25.48 -16.58 -24.40
N ASN A 256 25.05 -17.30 -25.43
CA ASN A 256 25.76 -17.37 -26.70
C ASN A 256 24.88 -16.80 -27.81
N ASP A 257 25.50 -15.96 -28.64
CA ASP A 257 24.97 -15.43 -29.90
C ASP A 257 26.07 -15.50 -30.98
N GLU A 258 25.72 -15.37 -32.26
CA GLU A 258 26.65 -15.49 -33.39
C GLU A 258 27.89 -14.58 -33.26
N ASN A 259 27.69 -13.35 -32.78
CA ASN A 259 28.75 -12.34 -32.67
C ASN A 259 29.04 -11.90 -31.23
N CYS A 260 28.38 -12.48 -30.22
CA CYS A 260 28.57 -12.09 -28.83
C CYS A 260 28.36 -13.26 -27.87
N ASN A 261 29.33 -13.50 -27.00
CA ASN A 261 29.22 -14.47 -25.93
C ASN A 261 29.38 -13.77 -24.58
N ILE A 262 28.39 -13.90 -23.69
CA ILE A 262 28.38 -13.31 -22.36
C ILE A 262 28.36 -14.42 -21.32
N THR A 263 29.34 -14.44 -20.43
CA THR A 263 29.41 -15.33 -19.28
C THR A 263 29.10 -14.55 -18.01
N LEU A 264 28.09 -15.00 -17.26
CA LEU A 264 27.65 -14.45 -15.99
C LEU A 264 28.09 -15.35 -14.85
N ILE A 265 28.77 -14.78 -13.85
CA ILE A 265 29.25 -15.51 -12.66
C ILE A 265 28.70 -14.83 -11.41
N SER A 266 27.83 -15.53 -10.68
CA SER A 266 27.29 -15.04 -9.40
C SER A 266 28.33 -15.22 -8.29
N LYS A 267 28.84 -14.12 -7.71
CA LYS A 267 29.86 -14.18 -6.64
C LYS A 267 29.63 -13.09 -5.61
N ASN A 268 29.42 -13.49 -4.35
CA ASN A 268 29.02 -12.56 -3.29
C ASN A 268 30.06 -11.45 -3.06
N ASN A 269 29.58 -10.20 -3.00
CA ASN A 269 30.32 -8.97 -2.78
C ASN A 269 31.41 -8.63 -3.81
N GLU A 270 31.40 -9.27 -4.98
CA GLU A 270 32.30 -8.94 -6.08
C GLU A 270 31.52 -8.38 -7.27
N TYR A 271 32.11 -7.40 -7.95
CA TYR A 271 31.63 -6.87 -9.21
C TYR A 271 32.78 -6.80 -10.21
N GLY A 272 32.54 -7.25 -11.44
CA GLY A 272 33.50 -7.11 -12.53
C GLY A 272 32.82 -7.12 -13.88
N ASN A 273 33.24 -6.25 -14.80
CA ASN A 273 32.75 -6.19 -16.17
C ASN A 273 33.93 -6.16 -17.13
N TYR A 274 34.28 -7.34 -17.65
CA TYR A 274 35.47 -7.57 -18.45
C TYR A 274 35.07 -7.91 -19.88
N SER A 275 35.55 -7.14 -20.84
CA SER A 275 35.12 -7.25 -22.23
C SER A 275 36.30 -7.37 -23.20
N TRP A 276 36.15 -8.24 -24.19
CA TRP A 276 37.06 -8.44 -25.31
C TRP A 276 36.34 -8.09 -26.61
N VAL A 277 36.96 -7.23 -27.42
CA VAL A 277 36.47 -6.88 -28.76
C VAL A 277 37.44 -7.46 -29.78
N ASN A 278 36.93 -8.34 -30.65
CA ASN A 278 37.74 -9.07 -31.63
C ASN A 278 38.95 -9.78 -31.01
N GLY A 279 38.88 -10.26 -29.76
CA GLY A 279 40.00 -10.93 -29.07
C GLY A 279 41.05 -10.01 -28.45
N GLY A 280 40.81 -8.69 -28.42
CA GLY A 280 41.60 -7.73 -27.65
C GLY A 280 40.88 -7.31 -26.37
N TYR A 281 41.53 -7.47 -25.22
CA TYR A 281 40.99 -7.05 -23.93
C TYR A 281 40.93 -5.52 -23.77
N LEU A 282 39.78 -5.01 -23.33
CA LEU A 282 39.56 -3.59 -23.06
C LEU A 282 39.91 -3.23 -21.61
N PHE A 283 41.18 -2.97 -21.31
CA PHE A 283 41.64 -2.59 -19.96
C PHE A 283 40.87 -1.39 -19.37
N ASP A 284 40.51 -0.45 -20.24
CA ASP A 284 39.82 0.80 -19.90
C ASP A 284 38.29 0.73 -20.06
N GLY A 285 37.78 -0.42 -20.56
CA GLY A 285 36.38 -0.62 -20.90
C GLY A 285 35.94 0.20 -22.13
N GLY A 286 34.79 0.87 -22.05
CA GLY A 286 34.29 1.69 -23.15
C GLY A 286 32.77 1.70 -23.28
N THR A 287 32.29 2.17 -24.43
CA THR A 287 30.85 2.24 -24.72
C THR A 287 30.18 0.86 -24.72
N CYS A 288 30.92 -0.18 -25.11
CA CYS A 288 30.45 -1.56 -25.07
C CYS A 288 30.17 -2.05 -23.65
N ASN A 289 31.12 -1.88 -22.72
CA ASN A 289 30.96 -2.25 -21.30
C ASN A 289 29.75 -1.56 -20.67
N GLN A 290 29.55 -0.27 -20.96
CA GLN A 290 28.40 0.50 -20.46
C GLN A 290 27.07 -0.04 -20.99
N GLN A 291 27.01 -0.41 -22.27
CA GLN A 291 25.81 -1.00 -22.88
C GLN A 291 25.47 -2.37 -22.29
N ILE A 292 26.48 -3.20 -22.02
CA ILE A 292 26.32 -4.50 -21.36
C ILE A 292 25.73 -4.31 -19.95
N GLU A 293 26.31 -3.41 -19.15
CA GLU A 293 25.80 -3.09 -17.80
C GLU A 293 24.35 -2.59 -17.82
N GLN A 294 24.05 -1.65 -18.71
CA GLN A 294 22.71 -1.08 -18.83
C GLN A 294 21.68 -2.15 -19.21
N THR A 295 22.03 -3.01 -20.15
CA THR A 295 21.14 -4.10 -20.61
C THR A 295 20.92 -5.12 -19.50
N PHE A 296 21.98 -5.53 -18.80
CA PHE A 296 21.87 -6.44 -17.65
C PHE A 296 21.00 -5.85 -16.53
N VAL A 297 21.24 -4.59 -16.15
CA VAL A 297 20.47 -3.89 -15.11
C VAL A 297 19.00 -3.76 -15.48
N SER A 298 18.69 -3.43 -16.74
CA SER A 298 17.31 -3.38 -17.24
C SER A 298 16.63 -4.75 -17.10
N LYS A 299 17.30 -5.83 -17.51
CA LYS A 299 16.74 -7.18 -17.47
C LYS A 299 16.52 -7.71 -16.06
N VAL A 300 17.45 -7.43 -15.13
CA VAL A 300 17.26 -7.77 -13.71
C VAL A 300 16.12 -6.94 -13.11
N GLY A 301 16.06 -5.63 -13.42
CA GLY A 301 15.01 -4.73 -12.98
C GLY A 301 13.61 -5.20 -13.40
N GLU A 302 13.44 -5.55 -14.69
CA GLU A 302 12.22 -6.15 -15.24
C GLU A 302 11.77 -7.38 -14.44
N TYR A 303 12.71 -8.21 -13.97
CA TYR A 303 12.43 -9.43 -13.21
C TYR A 303 12.00 -9.17 -11.76
N ILE A 304 12.64 -8.23 -11.05
CA ILE A 304 12.40 -7.98 -9.61
C ILE A 304 11.34 -6.89 -9.33
N ASP A 305 10.95 -6.11 -10.33
CA ASP A 305 10.14 -4.89 -10.17
C ASP A 305 8.78 -5.14 -9.50
N SER A 306 8.14 -6.27 -9.78
CA SER A 306 6.86 -6.63 -9.16
C SER A 306 6.96 -6.80 -7.64
N ILE A 307 8.05 -7.42 -7.18
CA ILE A 307 8.36 -7.67 -5.76
C ILE A 307 8.72 -6.36 -5.07
N VAL A 308 9.64 -5.59 -5.66
CA VAL A 308 10.12 -4.31 -5.13
C VAL A 308 8.96 -3.30 -4.99
N LYS A 309 8.08 -3.19 -6.00
CA LYS A 309 6.92 -2.26 -5.97
C LYS A 309 5.89 -2.68 -4.91
N LYS A 310 5.62 -3.98 -4.76
CA LYS A 310 4.71 -4.51 -3.73
C LYS A 310 5.23 -4.19 -2.32
N GLU A 311 6.54 -4.25 -2.11
CA GLU A 311 7.20 -3.92 -0.84
C GLU A 311 7.54 -2.43 -0.67
N ARG A 312 7.27 -1.58 -1.67
CA ARG A 312 7.60 -0.14 -1.71
C ARG A 312 9.11 0.14 -1.49
N LEU A 313 9.96 -0.75 -1.97
CA LEU A 313 11.41 -0.61 -1.90
C LEU A 313 11.96 0.18 -3.10
N LYS A 314 13.20 0.65 -3.00
CA LYS A 314 13.95 1.27 -4.11
C LYS A 314 15.31 0.60 -4.21
N TYR A 315 15.78 0.35 -5.42
CA TYR A 315 17.12 -0.16 -5.72
C TYR A 315 17.88 0.82 -6.62
N SER A 316 19.20 0.77 -6.59
CA SER A 316 20.09 1.49 -7.50
C SER A 316 20.79 0.56 -8.49
N LYS A 317 21.47 1.13 -9.48
CA LYS A 317 22.28 0.37 -10.45
C LYS A 317 23.35 -0.45 -9.72
N GLU A 318 23.99 0.15 -8.71
CA GLU A 318 25.05 -0.48 -7.92
C GLU A 318 24.52 -1.68 -7.14
N ASP A 319 23.27 -1.65 -6.66
CA ASP A 319 22.67 -2.78 -5.96
C ASP A 319 22.61 -4.03 -6.86
N ILE A 320 22.20 -3.86 -8.11
CA ILE A 320 22.10 -4.95 -9.10
C ILE A 320 23.49 -5.44 -9.54
N LEU A 321 24.42 -4.52 -9.78
CA LEU A 321 25.77 -4.88 -10.20
C LEU A 321 26.60 -5.47 -9.06
N GLN A 322 26.17 -5.32 -7.82
CA GLN A 322 26.78 -6.00 -6.70
C GLN A 322 26.52 -7.51 -6.83
N ASN A 323 27.56 -8.32 -6.59
CA ASN A 323 27.54 -9.78 -6.59
C ASN A 323 27.52 -10.48 -7.98
N ILE A 324 27.93 -9.79 -9.05
CA ILE A 324 27.98 -10.36 -10.40
C ILE A 324 29.27 -10.02 -11.14
N ILE A 325 29.83 -11.00 -11.83
CA ILE A 325 30.94 -10.83 -12.77
C ILE A 325 30.44 -11.13 -14.17
N ILE A 326 30.71 -10.23 -15.10
CA ILE A 326 30.26 -10.28 -16.49
C ILE A 326 31.51 -10.33 -17.37
N LEU A 327 31.66 -11.42 -18.12
CA LEU A 327 32.72 -11.61 -19.09
C LEU A 327 32.11 -11.61 -20.49
N THR A 328 32.55 -10.71 -21.36
CA THR A 328 31.95 -10.55 -22.69
C THR A 328 32.99 -10.66 -23.79
N ASN A 329 32.79 -11.56 -24.74
CA ASN A 329 33.58 -11.61 -25.96
C ASN A 329 32.68 -11.24 -27.14
N ILE A 330 32.96 -10.10 -27.78
CA ILE A 330 32.15 -9.56 -28.88
C ILE A 330 32.99 -9.40 -30.15
N LYS A 331 32.40 -9.79 -31.29
CA LYS A 331 32.97 -9.60 -32.62
C LYS A 331 32.31 -8.38 -33.26
N VAL A 332 33.13 -7.41 -33.65
CA VAL A 332 32.69 -6.13 -34.22
C VAL A 332 33.37 -5.93 -35.57
N SER A 333 32.58 -5.58 -36.58
CA SER A 333 33.09 -5.08 -37.87
C SER A 333 33.56 -3.63 -37.71
N ASP A 334 34.77 -3.33 -38.18
CA ASP A 334 35.37 -2.00 -38.15
C ASP A 334 35.35 -1.32 -36.74
N PRO A 335 36.00 -1.94 -35.73
CA PRO A 335 35.95 -1.43 -34.35
C PRO A 335 36.67 -0.08 -34.23
N LEU A 336 36.11 0.89 -33.50
CA LEU A 336 36.81 2.16 -33.23
C LEU A 336 37.24 2.24 -31.77
N TYR A 337 38.45 2.75 -31.54
CA TYR A 337 39.05 2.92 -30.22
C TYR A 337 39.37 4.39 -29.97
N ASP A 338 39.56 4.76 -28.70
CA ASP A 338 39.92 6.13 -28.34
C ASP A 338 41.38 6.51 -28.67
N SER A 339 42.21 5.50 -28.83
CA SER A 339 43.65 5.59 -29.02
C SER A 339 44.17 4.34 -29.71
N GLN A 340 45.38 4.42 -30.24
CA GLN A 340 46.06 3.29 -30.88
C GLN A 340 46.43 2.18 -29.87
N ALA A 341 46.35 2.43 -28.56
CA ALA A 341 46.52 1.43 -27.52
C ALA A 341 45.43 0.33 -27.57
N LYS A 342 44.27 0.64 -28.19
CA LYS A 342 43.07 -0.21 -28.30
C LYS A 342 42.53 -0.72 -26.95
N THR A 343 42.76 0.03 -25.87
CA THR A 343 42.33 -0.34 -24.51
C THR A 343 40.91 0.09 -24.19
N ARG A 344 40.37 1.11 -24.90
CA ARG A 344 39.01 1.62 -24.72
C ARG A 344 38.22 1.65 -26.02
N PHE A 345 37.07 0.96 -26.06
CA PHE A 345 36.19 0.95 -27.22
C PHE A 345 35.31 2.22 -27.31
N LYS A 346 35.31 2.87 -28.48
CA LYS A 346 34.51 4.06 -28.84
C LYS A 346 33.71 3.91 -30.15
N GLY A 347 33.61 2.68 -30.68
CA GLY A 347 32.89 2.39 -31.91
C GLY A 347 31.36 2.57 -31.82
N PRO A 348 30.66 2.34 -32.94
CA PRO A 348 29.21 2.45 -33.01
C PRO A 348 28.53 1.53 -31.98
N SER A 349 27.30 1.88 -31.61
CA SER A 349 26.56 1.14 -30.58
C SER A 349 26.36 -0.33 -30.98
N GLN A 350 26.74 -1.24 -30.08
CA GLN A 350 26.55 -2.68 -30.24
C GLN A 350 25.30 -3.17 -29.50
N LYS A 351 24.41 -2.24 -29.13
CA LYS A 351 23.24 -2.51 -28.27
C LYS A 351 22.36 -3.63 -28.80
N LYS A 352 22.11 -3.67 -30.11
CA LYS A 352 21.28 -4.71 -30.74
C LYS A 352 21.85 -6.11 -30.54
N ILE A 353 23.14 -6.29 -30.83
CA ILE A 353 23.84 -7.58 -30.65
C ILE A 353 23.84 -7.98 -29.16
N ILE A 354 24.06 -7.02 -28.26
CA ILE A 354 24.04 -7.25 -26.81
C ILE A 354 22.63 -7.66 -26.34
N GLU A 355 21.58 -6.96 -26.78
CA GLU A 355 20.18 -7.26 -26.45
C GLU A 355 19.76 -8.65 -26.95
N GLU A 356 20.17 -9.03 -28.16
CA GLU A 356 19.93 -10.35 -28.75
C GLU A 356 20.58 -11.47 -27.93
N CYS A 357 21.83 -11.28 -27.48
CA CYS A 357 22.52 -12.23 -26.59
C CYS A 357 21.81 -12.41 -25.24
N PHE A 358 21.20 -11.34 -24.70
CA PHE A 358 20.45 -11.38 -23.44
C PHE A 358 19.04 -12.00 -23.54
N SER A 359 18.57 -12.39 -24.73
CA SER A 359 17.24 -12.96 -24.95
C SER A 359 16.94 -14.22 -24.10
N GLY A 360 17.96 -14.93 -23.61
CA GLY A 360 17.85 -16.13 -22.77
C GLY A 360 18.05 -15.93 -21.25
N ILE A 361 18.19 -14.68 -20.77
CA ILE A 361 18.62 -14.38 -19.39
C ILE A 361 17.68 -14.93 -18.30
N GLU A 362 16.41 -15.22 -18.61
CA GLU A 362 15.50 -15.82 -17.62
C GLU A 362 15.99 -17.18 -17.07
N LYS A 363 16.73 -17.95 -17.89
CA LYS A 363 17.34 -19.22 -17.46
C LYS A 363 18.42 -18.97 -16.40
N PHE A 364 19.15 -17.87 -16.50
CA PHE A 364 20.09 -17.44 -15.46
C PHE A 364 19.34 -17.18 -14.14
N PHE A 365 18.26 -16.40 -14.15
CA PHE A 365 17.51 -16.09 -12.91
C PHE A 365 16.97 -17.34 -12.23
N LYS A 366 16.42 -18.30 -12.99
CA LYS A 366 15.91 -19.57 -12.45
C LYS A 366 17.00 -20.46 -11.86
N SER A 367 18.15 -20.55 -12.54
CA SER A 367 19.29 -21.37 -12.07
C SER A 367 20.09 -20.71 -10.94
N ASN A 368 20.01 -19.39 -10.82
CA ASN A 368 20.73 -18.56 -9.87
C ASN A 368 19.79 -17.82 -8.91
N GLN A 369 18.77 -18.51 -8.39
CA GLN A 369 17.82 -17.92 -7.44
C GLN A 369 18.52 -17.27 -6.23
N THR A 370 19.65 -17.86 -5.78
CA THR A 370 20.47 -17.32 -4.69
C THR A 370 20.99 -15.90 -4.96
N TYR A 371 21.30 -15.55 -6.21
CA TYR A 371 21.70 -14.18 -6.57
C TYR A 371 20.53 -13.20 -6.38
N ILE A 372 19.33 -13.58 -6.84
CA ILE A 372 18.11 -12.77 -6.70
C ILE A 372 17.74 -12.60 -5.22
N ASP A 373 17.80 -13.67 -4.43
CA ASP A 373 17.46 -13.62 -3.01
C ASP A 373 18.45 -12.73 -2.24
N THR A 374 19.75 -12.89 -2.50
CA THR A 374 20.81 -12.05 -1.90
C THR A 374 20.63 -10.58 -2.28
N LEU A 375 20.30 -10.30 -3.54
CA LEU A 375 20.00 -8.95 -4.02
C LEU A 375 18.81 -8.33 -3.28
N LEU A 376 17.70 -9.06 -3.16
CA LEU A 376 16.50 -8.59 -2.46
C LEU A 376 16.77 -8.37 -0.96
N GLU A 377 17.54 -9.23 -0.32
CA GLU A 377 17.98 -9.04 1.07
C GLU A 377 18.87 -7.81 1.24
N GLN A 378 19.80 -7.56 0.32
CA GLN A 378 20.64 -6.37 0.32
C GLN A 378 19.80 -5.09 0.14
N ILE A 379 18.82 -5.08 -0.76
CA ILE A 379 17.89 -3.96 -0.96
C ILE A 379 17.07 -3.71 0.32
N ARG A 380 16.52 -4.76 0.92
CA ARG A 380 15.75 -4.69 2.18
C ARG A 380 16.60 -4.16 3.33
N SER A 381 17.81 -4.68 3.50
CA SER A 381 18.74 -4.28 4.57
C SER A 381 19.30 -2.86 4.40
N LYS A 382 19.58 -2.40 3.17
CA LYS A 382 19.94 -0.99 2.89
C LYS A 382 18.78 -0.04 3.18
N SER A 383 17.55 -0.41 2.84
CA SER A 383 16.35 0.37 3.19
C SER A 383 16.20 0.49 4.72
N ASN A 384 16.30 -0.65 5.43
CA ASN A 384 16.21 -0.70 6.88
C ASN A 384 17.36 0.04 7.58
N SER A 385 18.59 -0.03 7.06
CA SER A 385 19.75 0.67 7.62
C SER A 385 19.77 2.17 7.31
N LYS A 386 19.27 2.62 6.15
CA LYS A 386 19.04 4.05 5.88
C LYS A 386 17.96 4.60 6.80
N ALA A 387 16.85 3.86 6.99
CA ALA A 387 15.84 4.19 7.98
C ALA A 387 16.44 4.26 9.40
N LYS A 388 17.24 3.26 9.80
CA LYS A 388 17.95 3.21 11.09
C LYS A 388 18.93 4.37 11.27
N LYS A 389 19.73 4.74 10.25
CA LYS A 389 20.65 5.90 10.27
C LYS A 389 19.91 7.24 10.30
N ILE A 390 18.73 7.34 9.68
CA ILE A 390 17.86 8.52 9.78
C ILE A 390 17.30 8.64 11.21
N LEU A 391 16.95 7.53 11.86
CA LEU A 391 16.54 7.51 13.27
C LEU A 391 17.70 7.82 14.23
N GLU A 392 18.89 7.23 14.02
CA GLU A 392 20.08 7.48 14.85
C GLU A 392 20.56 8.94 14.73
N LYS A 393 20.42 9.57 13.56
CA LYS A 393 20.72 11.01 13.37
C LYS A 393 19.61 11.94 13.88
N LYS A 394 18.37 11.49 13.97
CA LYS A 394 17.24 12.26 14.53
C LYS A 394 17.06 11.99 16.04
N GLN A 395 18.12 12.18 16.82
CA GLN A 395 18.02 12.22 18.29
C GLN A 395 17.52 13.57 18.85
N LYS A 396 17.31 14.59 18.00
CA LYS A 396 16.53 15.76 18.41
C LYS A 396 15.05 15.46 18.22
N ILE A 397 14.34 15.24 19.32
CA ILE A 397 12.86 15.27 19.36
C ILE A 397 12.44 16.55 18.63
N HIS A 398 11.82 16.40 17.47
CA HIS A 398 11.21 17.54 16.81
C HIS A 398 10.00 17.99 17.63
N PHE A 399 9.54 19.23 17.46
CA PHE A 399 8.39 19.72 18.22
C PHE A 399 7.17 18.84 17.94
N VAL A 400 6.72 18.10 18.95
CA VAL A 400 5.46 17.35 18.94
C VAL A 400 4.43 18.19 19.68
N GLU A 401 3.38 18.60 18.99
CA GLU A 401 2.33 19.43 19.56
C GLU A 401 1.64 18.72 20.74
N GLY A 402 1.46 19.43 21.86
CA GLY A 402 0.83 18.89 23.07
C GLY A 402 1.72 18.00 23.95
N TYR A 403 2.92 17.62 23.50
CA TYR A 403 3.85 16.83 24.32
C TYR A 403 4.43 17.65 25.48
N LEU A 404 4.31 17.13 26.70
CA LEU A 404 4.86 17.71 27.92
C LEU A 404 5.92 16.77 28.51
N LYS A 405 7.18 17.18 28.51
CA LYS A 405 8.31 16.37 28.99
C LYS A 405 8.41 16.34 30.52
N ALA A 406 8.82 15.20 31.09
CA ALA A 406 9.24 15.11 32.50
C ALA A 406 10.65 15.69 32.71
N THR A 407 10.86 16.40 33.82
CA THR A 407 12.11 17.15 34.06
C THR A 407 13.19 16.37 34.81
N SER A 408 12.84 15.27 35.50
CA SER A 408 13.82 14.46 36.23
C SER A 408 14.90 13.88 35.30
N PRO A 409 16.19 13.96 35.67
CA PRO A 409 17.27 13.28 34.96
C PRO A 409 17.27 11.76 35.23
N ASP A 410 16.77 11.35 36.40
CA ASP A 410 16.64 9.95 36.79
C ASP A 410 15.45 9.33 36.05
N ARG A 411 15.76 8.60 34.97
CA ARG A 411 14.78 7.99 34.06
C ARG A 411 13.95 6.91 34.75
N THR A 412 14.51 6.19 35.71
CA THR A 412 13.85 5.08 36.43
C THR A 412 12.61 5.53 37.21
N LYS A 413 12.51 6.82 37.53
CA LYS A 413 11.37 7.43 38.23
C LYS A 413 10.39 8.15 37.30
N THR A 414 10.68 8.22 36.01
CA THR A 414 9.86 8.94 35.03
C THR A 414 8.92 8.02 34.30
N TRP A 415 7.71 8.49 34.02
CA TRP A 415 6.74 7.75 33.23
C TRP A 415 5.90 8.66 32.33
N LEU A 416 5.36 8.10 31.25
CA LEU A 416 4.62 8.84 30.24
C LEU A 416 3.12 8.53 30.34
N LEU A 417 2.30 9.56 30.51
CA LEU A 417 0.85 9.48 30.42
C LEU A 417 0.42 9.70 28.97
N LEU A 418 -0.16 8.68 28.33
CA LEU A 418 -0.83 8.81 27.05
C LEU A 418 -2.32 9.04 27.30
N ASN A 419 -2.84 10.21 26.95
CA ASN A 419 -4.26 10.52 27.14
C ASN A 419 -5.00 10.62 25.81
N GLU A 420 -6.24 10.16 25.77
CA GLU A 420 -7.10 10.30 24.61
C GLU A 420 -7.50 11.77 24.39
N GLY A 421 -7.23 12.28 23.19
CA GLY A 421 -7.65 13.62 22.75
C GLY A 421 -6.94 14.79 23.43
N LEU A 422 -7.19 15.99 22.89
CA LEU A 422 -6.70 17.26 23.47
C LEU A 422 -7.59 17.75 24.63
N SER A 423 -8.79 17.17 24.78
CA SER A 423 -9.81 17.58 25.76
C SER A 423 -9.34 17.46 27.21
N ALA A 424 -8.53 16.45 27.52
CA ALA A 424 -7.95 16.20 28.84
C ALA A 424 -6.56 16.85 29.04
N ALA A 425 -5.93 17.34 27.97
CA ALA A 425 -4.53 17.78 28.01
C ALA A 425 -4.32 18.97 28.97
N SER A 426 -5.30 19.88 29.05
CA SER A 426 -5.20 21.07 29.91
C SER A 426 -5.30 20.70 31.40
N GLN A 427 -6.23 19.82 31.79
CA GLN A 427 -6.40 19.35 33.16
C GLN A 427 -5.21 18.50 33.59
N VAL A 428 -4.74 17.59 32.71
CA VAL A 428 -3.54 16.77 32.94
C VAL A 428 -2.30 17.64 33.15
N SER A 429 -2.12 18.68 32.34
CA SER A 429 -0.99 19.61 32.49
C SER A 429 -0.98 20.30 33.86
N ALA A 430 -2.15 20.60 34.43
CA ALA A 430 -2.28 21.24 35.74
C ALA A 430 -2.22 20.25 36.92
N ALA A 431 -2.57 18.99 36.70
CA ALA A 431 -2.64 17.97 37.75
C ALA A 431 -1.33 17.17 37.92
N ARG A 432 -0.57 16.94 36.85
CA ARG A 432 0.63 16.10 36.86
C ARG A 432 1.77 16.72 37.69
N ASP A 433 2.60 15.87 38.30
CA ASP A 433 3.91 16.30 38.78
C ASP A 433 4.89 16.37 37.58
N PRO A 434 5.32 17.57 37.14
CA PRO A 434 6.17 17.72 35.97
C PRO A 434 7.58 17.14 36.19
N LYS A 435 7.97 16.84 37.43
CA LYS A 435 9.25 16.21 37.75
C LYS A 435 9.31 14.79 37.21
N TYR A 436 8.25 14.01 37.40
CA TYR A 436 8.24 12.58 37.11
C TYR A 436 7.33 12.19 35.94
N ILE A 437 6.26 12.96 35.69
CA ILE A 437 5.19 12.57 34.76
C ILE A 437 5.31 13.35 33.46
N GLY A 438 5.61 12.68 32.35
CA GLY A 438 5.42 13.21 31.00
C GLY A 438 3.98 13.02 30.54
N SER A 439 3.51 13.82 29.58
CA SER A 439 2.16 13.66 29.00
C SER A 439 2.18 13.85 27.50
N LEU A 440 1.41 13.02 26.78
CA LEU A 440 1.19 13.13 25.34
C LEU A 440 -0.30 12.88 25.02
N PRO A 441 -1.03 13.91 24.56
CA PRO A 441 -2.37 13.73 24.04
C PRO A 441 -2.35 13.08 22.65
N LEU A 442 -3.07 11.97 22.49
CA LEU A 442 -3.22 11.29 21.21
C LEU A 442 -4.50 11.76 20.51
N GLY A 443 -4.34 12.59 19.47
CA GLY A 443 -5.49 13.01 18.65
C GLY A 443 -5.88 11.93 17.63
N GLY A 444 -7.17 11.62 17.49
CA GLY A 444 -7.73 10.73 16.46
C GLY A 444 -7.29 9.26 16.54
N LYS A 445 -7.88 8.39 15.72
CA LYS A 445 -7.59 6.95 15.73
C LYS A 445 -6.16 6.63 15.29
N LEU A 446 -5.46 5.81 16.06
CA LEU A 446 -4.13 5.31 15.70
C LEU A 446 -4.20 4.27 14.58
N ASN A 447 -3.17 4.25 13.74
CA ASN A 447 -3.06 3.25 12.68
C ASN A 447 -2.79 1.87 13.28
N ASN A 448 -3.41 0.83 12.71
CA ASN A 448 -3.06 -0.55 13.04
C ASN A 448 -1.63 -0.85 12.54
N VAL A 449 -0.75 -1.25 13.46
CA VAL A 449 0.66 -1.58 13.19
C VAL A 449 0.93 -3.07 13.03
N TYR A 450 -0.09 -3.92 13.20
CA TYR A 450 0.03 -5.36 13.02
C TYR A 450 0.49 -5.68 11.58
N ASP A 451 1.44 -6.60 11.43
CA ASP A 451 2.12 -6.95 10.17
C ASP A 451 2.73 -5.78 9.39
N LYS A 452 3.07 -4.66 10.05
CA LYS A 452 3.74 -3.53 9.39
C LYS A 452 5.25 -3.65 9.46
N THR A 453 5.89 -3.40 8.33
CA THR A 453 7.36 -3.31 8.27
C THR A 453 7.86 -2.00 8.91
N PRO A 454 9.12 -1.93 9.37
CA PRO A 454 9.71 -0.68 9.89
C PRO A 454 9.55 0.52 8.95
N SER A 455 9.70 0.30 7.63
CA SER A 455 9.51 1.36 6.62
C SER A 455 8.07 1.87 6.58
N GLN A 456 7.07 1.00 6.78
CA GLN A 456 5.66 1.40 6.83
C GLN A 456 5.31 2.14 8.12
N LEU A 457 5.92 1.77 9.25
CA LEU A 457 5.73 2.47 10.53
C LEU A 457 6.28 3.90 10.46
N LEU A 458 7.41 4.10 9.77
CA LEU A 458 7.99 5.44 9.58
C LEU A 458 7.17 6.36 8.69
N ALA A 459 6.24 5.81 7.91
CA ALA A 459 5.25 6.57 7.16
C ALA A 459 4.02 6.98 8.01
N MET A 460 3.97 6.62 9.30
CA MET A 460 2.87 6.91 10.21
C MET A 460 3.30 7.96 11.26
N PRO A 461 3.04 9.27 11.05
CA PRO A 461 3.59 10.35 11.88
C PRO A 461 3.35 10.17 13.38
N LYS A 462 2.13 9.85 13.80
CA LYS A 462 1.79 9.67 15.22
C LYS A 462 2.55 8.53 15.90
N ILE A 463 2.82 7.44 15.17
CA ILE A 463 3.61 6.33 15.67
C ILE A 463 5.08 6.76 15.79
N VAL A 464 5.59 7.49 14.80
CA VAL A 464 6.94 8.06 14.84
C VAL A 464 7.11 9.01 16.03
N ASP A 465 6.13 9.87 16.30
CA ASP A 465 6.15 10.81 17.43
C ASP A 465 6.19 10.06 18.78
N LEU A 466 5.30 9.07 18.94
CA LEU A 466 5.26 8.21 20.12
C LEU A 466 6.60 7.51 20.35
N MET A 467 7.17 6.92 19.30
CA MET A 467 8.45 6.22 19.35
C MET A 467 9.61 7.16 19.71
N GLN A 468 9.67 8.36 19.12
CA GLN A 468 10.69 9.34 19.45
C GLN A 468 10.60 9.83 20.90
N ILE A 469 9.38 10.05 21.40
CA ILE A 469 9.14 10.50 22.78
C ILE A 469 9.63 9.45 23.78
N ILE A 470 9.33 8.17 23.54
CA ILE A 470 9.72 7.08 24.44
C ILE A 470 11.19 6.66 24.25
N GLY A 471 11.76 6.86 23.06
CA GLY A 471 13.13 6.42 22.72
C GLY A 471 13.16 5.04 22.06
N LEU A 472 12.08 4.64 21.38
CA LEU A 472 11.95 3.35 20.71
C LEU A 472 12.39 3.44 19.24
N VAL A 473 13.04 2.38 18.75
CA VAL A 473 13.52 2.27 17.37
C VAL A 473 12.99 0.96 16.76
N PRO A 474 12.29 0.99 15.61
CA PRO A 474 11.69 -0.22 15.08
C PRO A 474 12.79 -1.15 14.55
N GLY A 475 12.70 -2.44 14.88
CA GLY A 475 13.70 -3.44 14.54
C GLY A 475 14.97 -3.43 15.41
N LYS A 476 15.05 -2.58 16.45
CA LYS A 476 16.03 -2.70 17.54
C LYS A 476 15.27 -3.18 18.78
N LYS A 477 15.82 -4.17 19.49
CA LYS A 477 15.30 -4.57 20.81
C LYS A 477 15.30 -3.37 21.76
N ALA A 478 14.20 -3.17 22.47
CA ALA A 478 14.07 -2.12 23.47
C ALA A 478 14.84 -2.51 24.74
N ILE A 479 15.72 -1.62 25.20
CA ILE A 479 16.45 -1.76 26.46
C ILE A 479 15.85 -0.75 27.42
N ARG A 480 15.32 -1.23 28.55
CA ARG A 480 14.51 -0.45 29.49
C ARG A 480 15.21 0.81 29.99
N GLU A 481 16.50 0.69 30.29
CA GLU A 481 17.36 1.73 30.84
C GLU A 481 17.73 2.81 29.81
N GLU A 482 17.62 2.49 28.51
CA GLU A 482 17.88 3.43 27.40
C GLU A 482 16.66 4.28 27.05
N LEU A 483 15.48 3.98 27.60
CA LEU A 483 14.24 4.70 27.27
C LEU A 483 14.15 6.04 28.01
N ASN A 484 13.47 7.00 27.39
CA ASN A 484 13.23 8.32 27.97
C ASN A 484 12.26 8.30 29.16
N TYR A 485 11.45 7.23 29.25
CA TYR A 485 10.46 6.98 30.29
C TYR A 485 10.52 5.51 30.71
N TYR A 486 10.50 5.28 32.01
CA TYR A 486 10.59 3.95 32.61
C TYR A 486 9.25 3.24 32.69
N TYR A 487 8.12 3.80 32.24
CA TYR A 487 6.89 3.06 31.90
C TYR A 487 5.90 4.01 31.26
N VAL A 488 4.85 3.43 30.70
CA VAL A 488 3.79 4.15 30.00
C VAL A 488 2.46 3.84 30.67
N VAL A 489 1.65 4.88 30.92
CA VAL A 489 0.30 4.76 31.44
C VAL A 489 -0.66 5.24 30.36
N ILE A 490 -1.58 4.39 29.95
CA ILE A 490 -2.61 4.71 28.96
C ILE A 490 -3.88 5.13 29.70
N ALA A 491 -4.30 6.38 29.51
CA ALA A 491 -5.59 6.89 29.93
C ALA A 491 -6.48 7.07 28.69
N THR A 492 -7.58 6.33 28.64
CA THR A 492 -8.63 6.46 27.62
C THR A 492 -9.95 6.80 28.29
N ASP A 493 -10.91 7.26 27.50
CA ASP A 493 -12.28 7.43 28.00
C ASP A 493 -12.84 6.08 28.48
N ALA A 494 -13.71 6.12 29.49
CA ALA A 494 -14.33 4.93 30.08
C ALA A 494 -15.52 4.43 29.24
N ASP A 495 -15.31 4.35 27.93
CA ASP A 495 -16.28 3.95 26.93
C ASP A 495 -15.69 2.89 25.97
N PRO A 496 -16.51 2.28 25.11
CA PRO A 496 -16.02 1.26 24.19
C PRO A 496 -14.99 1.79 23.17
N ASP A 497 -15.00 3.06 22.78
CA ASP A 497 -13.98 3.60 21.86
C ASP A 497 -12.62 3.71 22.54
N GLY A 498 -12.61 4.15 23.80
CA GLY A 498 -11.44 4.15 24.66
C GLY A 498 -10.87 2.74 24.84
N ASP A 499 -11.72 1.73 25.03
CA ASP A 499 -11.31 0.32 25.00
C ASP A 499 -10.58 -0.03 23.69
N GLY A 500 -11.12 0.40 22.54
CA GLY A 500 -10.50 0.19 21.22
C GLY A 500 -9.14 0.88 21.07
N ILE A 501 -8.98 2.10 21.60
CA ILE A 501 -7.71 2.85 21.59
C ILE A 501 -6.68 2.17 22.49
N PHE A 502 -7.10 1.76 23.69
CA PHE A 502 -6.26 1.04 24.64
C PHE A 502 -5.66 -0.23 24.00
N VAL A 503 -6.50 -1.11 23.43
CA VAL A 503 -6.03 -2.35 22.81
C VAL A 503 -5.14 -2.08 21.58
N ASN A 504 -5.42 -1.03 20.81
CA ASN A 504 -4.57 -0.67 19.67
C ASN A 504 -3.20 -0.15 20.12
N LEU A 505 -3.12 0.59 21.24
CA LEU A 505 -1.83 0.98 21.84
C LEU A 505 -1.06 -0.23 22.37
N VAL A 506 -1.73 -1.19 23.00
CA VAL A 506 -1.09 -2.45 23.41
C VAL A 506 -0.51 -3.17 22.17
N ASN A 507 -1.27 -3.25 21.08
CA ASN A 507 -0.79 -3.78 19.79
C ASN A 507 0.44 -3.03 19.26
N VAL A 508 0.50 -1.69 19.43
CA VAL A 508 1.69 -0.91 19.04
C VAL A 508 2.95 -1.36 19.76
N PHE A 509 2.87 -1.52 21.09
CA PHE A 509 4.02 -1.89 21.89
C PHE A 509 4.38 -3.37 21.71
N TYR A 510 3.40 -4.27 21.80
CA TYR A 510 3.66 -5.72 21.78
C TYR A 510 4.12 -6.21 20.41
N SER A 511 3.49 -5.76 19.32
CA SER A 511 3.85 -6.24 17.97
C SER A 511 5.25 -5.80 17.52
N GLN A 512 5.80 -4.74 18.12
CA GLN A 512 7.09 -4.16 17.72
C GLN A 512 8.21 -4.41 18.73
N TRP A 513 7.87 -4.47 20.02
CA TRP A 513 8.80 -4.69 21.14
C TRP A 513 8.17 -5.63 22.19
N PRO A 514 7.95 -6.91 21.84
CA PRO A 514 7.36 -7.89 22.77
C PRO A 514 8.19 -8.06 24.05
N GLU A 515 9.51 -7.83 23.99
CA GLU A 515 10.41 -7.86 25.16
C GLU A 515 10.07 -6.85 26.26
N LEU A 516 9.25 -5.83 25.98
CA LEU A 516 8.77 -4.89 26.99
C LEU A 516 7.71 -5.50 27.92
N PHE A 517 7.19 -6.68 27.58
CA PHE A 517 6.16 -7.39 28.33
C PHE A 517 6.71 -8.67 28.99
N ASP A 518 8.02 -8.79 29.16
CA ASP A 518 8.63 -9.91 29.88
C ASP A 518 8.31 -9.83 31.38
N ASP A 519 7.72 -10.89 31.93
CA ASP A 519 7.33 -11.02 33.34
C ASP A 519 8.55 -11.12 34.28
N SER A 520 9.78 -11.21 33.75
CA SER A 520 11.00 -11.25 34.57
C SER A 520 11.35 -9.92 35.25
N GLN A 521 10.64 -8.83 34.97
CA GLN A 521 10.90 -7.50 35.55
C GLN A 521 9.87 -7.13 36.63
N ASP A 522 10.34 -6.60 37.77
CA ASP A 522 9.48 -6.21 38.90
C ASP A 522 8.47 -5.08 38.58
N VAL A 523 8.67 -4.35 37.47
CA VAL A 523 7.84 -3.19 37.08
C VAL A 523 7.37 -3.33 35.62
N PRO A 524 6.07 -3.59 35.40
CA PRO A 524 5.47 -3.64 34.07
C PRO A 524 5.77 -2.40 33.19
N PHE A 525 5.93 -2.61 31.88
CA PHE A 525 6.14 -1.50 30.94
C PHE A 525 4.90 -0.64 30.75
N LEU A 526 3.73 -1.26 30.75
CA LEU A 526 2.48 -0.64 30.35
C LEU A 526 1.43 -0.78 31.45
N TYR A 527 0.72 0.31 31.71
CA TYR A 527 -0.40 0.35 32.63
C TYR A 527 -1.62 0.96 31.93
N ARG A 528 -2.80 0.55 32.37
CA ARG A 528 -4.07 1.23 32.07
C ARG A 528 -4.47 2.09 33.27
N LEU A 529 -4.78 3.36 33.03
CA LEU A 529 -5.43 4.20 34.02
C LEU A 529 -6.93 3.94 33.99
N ASN A 530 -7.46 3.40 35.07
CA ASN A 530 -8.90 3.21 35.26
C ASN A 530 -9.54 4.53 35.70
N ALA A 531 -9.96 5.34 34.73
CA ALA A 531 -10.71 6.56 34.99
C ALA A 531 -12.08 6.23 35.64
N PRO A 532 -12.54 7.04 36.61
CA PRO A 532 -13.83 6.80 37.25
C PRO A 532 -14.98 7.12 36.30
N ASN A 533 -15.91 6.19 36.14
CA ASN A 533 -17.15 6.40 35.40
C ASN A 533 -18.17 7.18 36.26
N ILE A 534 -18.20 6.90 37.56
CA ILE A 534 -19.13 7.53 38.50
C ILE A 534 -18.34 8.18 39.64
N VAL A 535 -18.67 9.43 39.95
CA VAL A 535 -18.09 10.17 41.07
C VAL A 535 -19.20 10.64 42.00
N ALA A 536 -19.13 10.25 43.26
CA ALA A 536 -19.98 10.81 44.31
C ALA A 536 -19.28 12.04 44.90
N VAL A 537 -19.92 13.21 44.83
CA VAL A 537 -19.33 14.52 45.15
C VAL A 537 -20.02 15.20 46.32
N THR A 538 -19.22 15.80 47.19
CA THR A 538 -19.62 16.82 48.16
C THR A 538 -18.65 18.00 48.06
N THR A 539 -18.89 19.09 48.79
CA THR A 539 -18.00 20.25 48.83
C THR A 539 -16.59 19.95 49.33
N LYS A 540 -16.37 18.87 50.09
CA LYS A 540 -15.08 18.52 50.72
C LYS A 540 -14.50 17.17 50.29
N ASP A 541 -15.31 16.30 49.73
CA ASP A 541 -14.92 14.92 49.44
C ASP A 541 -15.52 14.43 48.12
N ARG A 542 -14.73 13.64 47.38
CA ARG A 542 -15.10 13.03 46.11
C ARG A 542 -14.70 11.55 46.12
N ILE A 543 -15.68 10.67 45.98
CA ILE A 543 -15.46 9.22 45.97
C ILE A 543 -15.58 8.72 44.53
N HIS A 544 -14.54 8.04 44.06
CA HIS A 544 -14.41 7.55 42.69
C HIS A 544 -14.85 6.08 42.62
N PHE A 545 -15.66 5.75 41.61
CA PHE A 545 -16.04 4.38 41.29
C PHE A 545 -15.67 4.07 39.84
N LYS A 546 -14.98 2.95 39.60
CA LYS A 546 -14.50 2.54 38.27
C LYS A 546 -15.65 2.22 37.33
N ASN A 547 -16.68 1.57 37.84
CA ASN A 547 -17.85 1.16 37.06
C ASN A 547 -19.13 1.12 37.91
N LYS A 548 -20.26 0.93 37.24
CA LYS A 548 -21.58 0.85 37.89
C LYS A 548 -21.67 -0.26 38.94
N ASN A 549 -21.07 -1.43 38.69
CA ASN A 549 -21.10 -2.54 39.64
C ASN A 549 -20.41 -2.18 40.97
N GLU A 550 -19.31 -1.43 40.92
CA GLU A 550 -18.62 -0.94 42.10
C GLU A 550 -19.44 0.12 42.84
N TYR A 551 -20.09 1.03 42.10
CA TYR A 551 -21.01 2.02 42.66
C TYR A 551 -22.19 1.34 43.36
N GLU A 552 -22.90 0.41 42.72
CA GLU A 552 -24.07 -0.27 43.28
C GLU A 552 -23.71 -1.07 44.55
N LYS A 553 -22.55 -1.77 44.55
CA LYS A 553 -22.05 -2.47 45.76
C LYS A 553 -21.80 -1.53 46.95
N ASN A 554 -21.46 -0.27 46.68
CA ASN A 554 -21.15 0.72 47.70
C ASN A 554 -22.24 1.77 47.91
N LYS A 555 -23.34 1.71 47.14
CA LYS A 555 -24.44 2.69 47.15
C LYS A 555 -25.03 2.90 48.53
N ASN A 556 -25.22 1.81 49.28
CA ASN A 556 -25.72 1.84 50.66
C ASN A 556 -24.77 2.51 51.66
N LYS A 557 -23.48 2.63 51.31
CA LYS A 557 -22.46 3.31 52.13
C LYS A 557 -22.33 4.81 51.78
N ILE A 558 -22.92 5.25 50.68
CA ILE A 558 -22.90 6.64 50.24
C ILE A 558 -23.97 7.41 51.00
N LYS A 559 -23.56 8.48 51.70
CA LYS A 559 -24.48 9.33 52.47
C LYS A 559 -25.41 10.11 51.52
N SER A 560 -26.63 10.41 51.93
CA SER A 560 -27.63 11.16 51.14
C SER A 560 -27.20 12.56 50.67
N ARG A 561 -26.14 13.12 51.27
CA ARG A 561 -25.57 14.43 50.91
C ARG A 561 -24.69 14.43 49.65
N TYR A 562 -24.33 13.26 49.12
CA TYR A 562 -23.49 13.17 47.93
C TYR A 562 -24.33 13.36 46.66
N HIS A 563 -23.89 14.26 45.80
CA HIS A 563 -24.40 14.37 44.44
C HIS A 563 -23.64 13.39 43.52
N ILE A 564 -24.35 12.68 42.64
CA ILE A 564 -23.72 11.71 41.74
C ILE A 564 -23.46 12.38 40.38
N GLU A 565 -22.20 12.35 39.95
CA GLU A 565 -21.76 12.85 38.66
C GLU A 565 -21.31 11.68 37.79
N TYR A 566 -21.86 11.58 36.58
CA TYR A 566 -21.43 10.64 35.56
C TYR A 566 -20.38 11.29 34.66
N MET A 567 -19.21 10.66 34.59
CA MET A 567 -18.09 11.18 33.80
C MET A 567 -18.19 10.64 32.37
N LYS A 568 -18.43 11.53 31.40
CA LYS A 568 -18.56 11.15 29.98
C LYS A 568 -17.24 10.70 29.36
N GLY A 569 -16.14 11.29 29.82
CA GLY A 569 -14.79 11.02 29.36
C GLY A 569 -13.77 11.77 30.22
N LEU A 570 -12.49 11.57 29.92
CA LEU A 570 -11.34 12.15 30.59
C LEU A 570 -11.38 13.68 30.69
N GLY A 571 -12.01 14.35 29.71
CA GLY A 571 -12.18 15.80 29.70
C GLY A 571 -13.22 16.33 30.71
N SER A 572 -14.11 15.47 31.23
CA SER A 572 -15.09 15.84 32.27
C SER A 572 -14.50 15.81 33.68
N MET A 573 -13.36 15.15 33.87
CA MET A 573 -12.67 15.06 35.15
C MET A 573 -12.08 16.42 35.54
N THR A 574 -12.26 16.82 36.80
CA THR A 574 -11.64 18.05 37.31
C THR A 574 -10.16 17.82 37.62
N ILE A 575 -9.41 18.91 37.86
CA ILE A 575 -8.00 18.84 38.29
C ILE A 575 -7.86 17.99 39.56
N SER A 576 -8.81 18.10 40.49
CA SER A 576 -8.80 17.31 41.74
C SER A 576 -9.01 15.82 41.48
N ASP A 577 -9.83 15.45 40.49
CA ASP A 577 -10.03 14.05 40.11
C ASP A 577 -8.74 13.48 39.50
N TRP A 578 -8.13 14.22 38.58
CA TRP A 578 -6.85 13.84 37.97
C TRP A 578 -5.76 13.65 39.01
N LYS A 579 -5.58 14.59 39.95
CA LYS A 579 -4.59 14.43 41.04
C LYS A 579 -4.82 13.15 41.83
N LYS A 580 -6.06 12.89 42.24
CA LYS A 580 -6.41 11.68 42.99
C LYS A 580 -6.14 10.39 42.18
N CYS A 581 -6.40 10.39 40.88
CA CYS A 581 -6.09 9.24 40.01
C CYS A 581 -4.58 9.03 39.81
N LEU A 582 -3.79 10.10 39.71
CA LEU A 582 -2.34 10.04 39.50
C LEU A 582 -1.56 9.71 40.78
N GLU A 583 -2.08 10.09 41.95
CA GLU A 583 -1.49 9.79 43.27
C GLU A 583 -1.85 8.39 43.78
N ASN A 584 -3.01 7.85 43.39
CA ASN A 584 -3.50 6.56 43.87
C ASN A 584 -3.07 5.40 42.95
N SER A 585 -2.12 4.60 43.42
CA SER A 585 -1.61 3.42 42.70
C SER A 585 -2.70 2.41 42.32
N ASN A 586 -3.80 2.31 43.09
CA ASN A 586 -4.92 1.40 42.78
C ASN A 586 -5.72 1.80 41.52
N SER A 587 -5.47 3.01 40.99
CA SER A 587 -6.07 3.50 39.74
C SER A 587 -5.31 3.00 38.50
N MET A 588 -4.07 2.52 38.65
CA MET A 588 -3.23 2.03 37.56
C MET A 588 -3.19 0.50 37.59
N GLU A 589 -3.73 -0.11 36.54
CA GLU A 589 -3.75 -1.56 36.39
C GLU A 589 -2.63 -1.99 35.44
N PRO A 590 -1.73 -2.91 35.84
CA PRO A 590 -0.66 -3.37 34.98
C PRO A 590 -1.21 -4.17 33.80
N VAL A 591 -0.65 -3.95 32.61
CA VAL A 591 -0.98 -4.72 31.41
C VAL A 591 -0.04 -5.91 31.36
N ILE A 592 -0.56 -7.08 31.71
CA ILE A 592 0.14 -8.36 31.68
C ILE A 592 -0.36 -9.16 30.48
N VAL A 593 0.56 -9.78 29.74
CA VAL A 593 0.26 -10.59 28.56
C VAL A 593 0.68 -12.03 28.82
N ASP A 594 -0.05 -12.98 28.25
CA ASP A 594 0.31 -14.39 28.34
C ASP A 594 1.04 -14.87 27.07
N GLU A 595 1.54 -16.11 27.09
CA GLU A 595 2.27 -16.72 25.97
C GLU A 595 1.45 -16.77 24.67
N ASN A 596 0.12 -16.77 24.78
CA ASN A 596 -0.81 -16.88 23.66
C ASN A 596 -1.31 -15.52 23.15
N PHE A 597 -0.86 -14.40 23.73
CA PHE A 597 -1.32 -13.06 23.38
C PHE A 597 -1.09 -12.70 21.90
N SER A 598 -0.04 -13.26 21.29
CA SER A 598 0.24 -13.12 19.86
C SER A 598 -0.89 -13.67 18.97
N GLU A 599 -1.47 -14.82 19.32
CA GLU A 599 -2.62 -15.40 18.61
C GLU A 599 -3.87 -14.52 18.75
N LEU A 600 -4.07 -13.94 19.94
CA LEU A 600 -5.17 -13.00 20.19
C LEU A 600 -5.06 -11.74 19.32
N LEU A 601 -3.86 -11.15 19.21
CA LEU A 601 -3.62 -10.00 18.34
C LEU A 601 -3.81 -10.34 16.85
N GLU A 602 -3.45 -11.55 16.41
CA GLU A 602 -3.73 -12.01 15.05
C GLU A 602 -5.23 -11.95 14.75
N ILE A 603 -6.08 -12.44 15.66
CA ILE A 603 -7.53 -12.41 15.49
C ILE A 603 -8.03 -10.96 15.39
N PHE A 604 -7.53 -10.09 16.26
CA PHE A 604 -8.00 -8.69 16.37
C PHE A 604 -7.57 -7.83 15.19
N PHE A 605 -6.33 -7.99 14.71
CA PHE A 605 -5.70 -7.01 13.83
C PHE A 605 -5.22 -7.54 12.48
N SER A 606 -5.19 -8.86 12.26
CA SER A 606 -4.83 -9.43 10.96
C SER A 606 -5.88 -9.12 9.88
N LYS A 607 -5.58 -9.54 8.65
CA LYS A 607 -6.52 -9.47 7.52
C LYS A 607 -7.53 -10.62 7.52
N ASP A 608 -7.42 -11.60 8.41
CA ASP A 608 -8.35 -12.72 8.48
C ASP A 608 -9.67 -12.30 9.15
N VAL A 609 -10.62 -11.94 8.30
CA VAL A 609 -11.97 -11.55 8.72
C VAL A 609 -12.75 -12.73 9.29
N LYS A 610 -12.49 -13.96 8.83
CA LYS A 610 -13.28 -15.13 9.22
C LYS A 610 -13.00 -15.52 10.66
N LYS A 611 -11.72 -15.63 11.04
CA LYS A 611 -11.32 -15.89 12.44
C LYS A 611 -11.96 -14.89 13.42
N ARG A 612 -11.97 -13.61 13.06
CA ARG A 612 -12.58 -12.56 13.88
C ARG A 612 -14.09 -12.70 14.03
N LYS A 613 -14.80 -13.04 12.94
CA LYS A 613 -16.24 -13.31 13.00
C LYS A 613 -16.55 -14.52 13.88
N ASP A 614 -15.78 -15.59 13.74
CA ASP A 614 -15.97 -16.82 14.51
C ASP A 614 -15.71 -16.59 16.01
N TRP A 615 -14.72 -15.77 16.35
CA TRP A 615 -14.48 -15.32 17.74
C TRP A 615 -15.64 -14.46 18.28
N LEU A 616 -16.11 -13.45 17.52
CA LEU A 616 -17.21 -12.58 17.97
C LEU A 616 -18.55 -13.31 18.13
N THR A 617 -18.80 -14.34 17.31
CA THR A 617 -20.01 -15.17 17.38
C THR A 617 -19.93 -16.27 18.43
N GLY A 618 -18.78 -16.43 19.10
CA GLY A 618 -18.59 -17.45 20.13
C GLY A 618 -18.33 -18.86 19.59
N ASN A 619 -18.12 -19.02 18.28
CA ASN A 619 -17.72 -20.29 17.66
C ASN A 619 -16.29 -20.67 18.01
N ILE A 620 -15.45 -19.67 18.33
CA ILE A 620 -14.11 -19.87 18.85
C ILE A 620 -14.03 -19.16 20.20
N THR A 621 -13.75 -19.93 21.25
CA THR A 621 -13.50 -19.43 22.60
C THR A 621 -12.09 -19.79 22.99
N PHE A 622 -11.32 -18.79 23.39
CA PHE A 622 -10.00 -19.02 23.98
C PHE A 622 -10.09 -18.87 25.50
N LYS A 623 -9.24 -19.59 26.23
CA LYS A 623 -9.15 -19.45 27.69
C LYS A 623 -8.22 -18.28 28.03
N HIS A 624 -8.68 -17.06 27.83
CA HIS A 624 -7.99 -15.86 28.31
C HIS A 624 -8.94 -15.06 29.20
N SER A 625 -8.51 -14.76 30.42
CA SER A 625 -9.24 -13.86 31.33
C SER A 625 -8.48 -12.54 31.43
N ASN A 626 -8.16 -11.93 30.29
CA ASN A 626 -7.42 -10.67 30.26
C ASN A 626 -8.34 -9.50 29.89
N VAL A 627 -8.18 -8.39 30.62
CA VAL A 627 -8.90 -7.12 30.42
C VAL A 627 -8.86 -6.67 28.95
N ILE A 628 -7.78 -7.01 28.24
CA ILE A 628 -7.57 -6.69 26.82
C ILE A 628 -8.62 -7.35 25.91
N GLU A 629 -8.90 -8.65 26.10
CA GLU A 629 -9.89 -9.36 25.28
C GLU A 629 -11.29 -8.78 25.50
N GLN A 630 -11.66 -8.58 26.77
CA GLN A 630 -12.96 -8.04 27.12
C GLN A 630 -13.14 -6.62 26.58
N SER A 631 -12.11 -5.77 26.69
CA SER A 631 -12.12 -4.42 26.12
C SER A 631 -12.29 -4.45 24.60
N TYR A 632 -11.53 -5.28 23.88
CA TYR A 632 -11.67 -5.35 22.43
C TYR A 632 -13.03 -5.92 22.00
N LYS A 633 -13.57 -6.88 22.76
CA LYS A 633 -14.90 -7.47 22.51
C LYS A 633 -16.00 -6.44 22.73
N ASN A 634 -15.95 -5.68 23.83
CA ASN A 634 -16.88 -4.60 24.11
C ASN A 634 -16.86 -3.54 22.99
N PHE A 635 -15.67 -3.07 22.61
CA PHE A 635 -15.48 -2.17 21.46
C PHE A 635 -16.07 -2.74 20.17
N SER A 636 -15.80 -4.01 19.89
CA SER A 636 -16.23 -4.67 18.67
C SER A 636 -17.74 -4.82 18.58
N LEU A 637 -18.39 -5.22 19.67
CA LEU A 637 -19.85 -5.34 19.74
C LEU A 637 -20.50 -3.96 19.68
N TYR A 638 -20.01 -2.99 20.44
CA TYR A 638 -20.54 -1.63 20.42
C TYR A 638 -20.45 -1.00 19.02
N THR A 639 -19.33 -1.16 18.31
CA THR A 639 -19.20 -0.63 16.94
C THR A 639 -20.11 -1.33 15.94
N LEU A 640 -20.43 -2.62 16.14
CA LEU A 640 -21.43 -3.32 15.36
C LEU A 640 -22.83 -2.77 15.62
N GLU A 641 -23.20 -2.65 16.90
CA GLU A 641 -24.54 -2.25 17.36
C GLU A 641 -24.88 -0.80 17.05
N ASP A 642 -23.99 0.13 17.37
CA ASP A 642 -24.32 1.55 17.35
C ASP A 642 -23.98 2.21 16.00
N ARG A 643 -23.03 1.64 15.24
CA ARG A 643 -22.40 2.34 14.10
C ARG A 643 -22.49 1.63 12.77
N ALA A 644 -22.35 0.31 12.69
CA ALA A 644 -22.24 -0.37 11.41
C ALA A 644 -23.53 -1.06 10.97
N LEU A 645 -24.07 -1.94 11.81
CA LEU A 645 -25.21 -2.77 11.44
C LEU A 645 -26.53 -2.06 11.71
N LEU A 646 -27.57 -2.57 11.08
CA LEU A 646 -28.95 -2.13 11.28
C LEU A 646 -29.68 -3.19 12.10
N TYR A 647 -30.66 -2.76 12.87
CA TYR A 647 -31.60 -3.68 13.50
C TYR A 647 -32.59 -4.15 12.45
N LEU A 648 -32.88 -5.45 12.40
CA LEU A 648 -33.83 -5.99 11.42
C LEU A 648 -35.23 -5.37 11.61
N GLN A 649 -35.64 -5.17 12.86
CA GLN A 649 -36.98 -4.73 13.26
C GLN A 649 -37.34 -3.32 12.78
N ASP A 650 -36.38 -2.39 12.69
CA ASP A 650 -36.65 -1.01 12.25
C ASP A 650 -35.81 -0.56 11.06
N GLY A 651 -34.72 -1.27 10.74
CA GLY A 651 -33.79 -0.88 9.69
C GLY A 651 -32.97 0.37 10.01
N LEU A 652 -32.82 0.73 11.30
CA LEU A 652 -32.17 1.96 11.73
C LEU A 652 -30.98 1.71 12.66
N ARG A 653 -30.06 2.68 12.71
CA ARG A 653 -29.00 2.80 13.73
C ARG A 653 -29.50 3.62 14.91
N SER A 654 -28.87 3.49 16.08
CA SER A 654 -29.25 4.22 17.29
C SER A 654 -29.28 5.74 17.11
N SER A 655 -28.32 6.31 16.38
CA SER A 655 -28.21 7.77 16.17
C SER A 655 -29.42 8.35 15.43
N ILE A 656 -29.80 7.75 14.29
CA ILE A 656 -30.98 8.17 13.53
C ILE A 656 -32.28 7.84 14.28
N ARG A 657 -32.32 6.73 15.04
CA ARG A 657 -33.46 6.37 15.89
C ARG A 657 -33.75 7.44 16.94
N ARG A 658 -32.72 7.86 17.68
CA ARG A 658 -32.78 8.95 18.66
C ARG A 658 -33.18 10.27 18.03
N ALA A 659 -32.68 10.56 16.82
CA ALA A 659 -33.03 11.76 16.08
C ALA A 659 -34.51 11.82 15.70
N LEU A 660 -35.08 10.73 15.19
CA LEU A 660 -36.50 10.64 14.85
C LEU A 660 -37.38 10.75 16.10
N TRP A 661 -36.96 10.11 17.19
CA TRP A 661 -37.68 10.16 18.47
C TRP A 661 -37.78 11.57 19.05
N LEU A 662 -36.67 12.33 19.07
CA LEU A 662 -36.67 13.70 19.60
C LEU A 662 -37.34 14.70 18.65
N ALA A 663 -37.33 14.41 17.35
CA ALA A 663 -37.99 15.25 16.36
C ALA A 663 -39.53 15.09 16.33
N LYS A 664 -40.10 14.08 17.00
CA LYS A 664 -41.54 13.74 16.93
C LYS A 664 -42.49 14.90 17.24
N ASP A 665 -42.16 15.66 18.28
CA ASP A 665 -42.96 16.79 18.80
C ASP A 665 -42.38 18.14 18.39
N SER A 666 -41.23 18.13 17.71
CA SER A 666 -40.53 19.35 17.33
C SER A 666 -41.11 19.95 16.06
N ALA A 667 -41.37 21.26 16.08
CA ALA A 667 -41.57 22.04 14.87
C ALA A 667 -40.24 22.23 14.11
N LYS A 668 -40.25 23.06 13.06
CA LYS A 668 -39.05 23.49 12.34
C LYS A 668 -37.99 24.01 13.34
N GLN A 669 -36.82 23.39 13.33
CA GLN A 669 -35.69 23.78 14.18
C GLN A 669 -34.36 23.69 13.43
N LYS A 670 -33.34 24.40 13.91
CA LYS A 670 -31.99 24.29 13.33
C LYS A 670 -31.43 22.89 13.51
N THR A 671 -30.71 22.38 12.51
CA THR A 671 -30.10 21.04 12.57
C THR A 671 -29.17 20.91 13.78
N LEU A 672 -28.40 21.96 14.06
CA LEU A 672 -27.55 22.03 15.27
C LEU A 672 -28.34 21.92 16.58
N SER A 673 -29.55 22.50 16.65
CA SER A 673 -30.41 22.46 17.84
C SER A 673 -30.95 21.05 18.10
N LEU A 674 -31.40 20.37 17.03
CA LEU A 674 -31.84 18.98 17.11
C LEU A 674 -30.67 18.07 17.53
N SER A 675 -29.50 18.23 16.90
CA SER A 675 -28.29 17.50 17.28
C SER A 675 -27.89 17.73 18.75
N GLY A 676 -27.93 18.99 19.21
CA GLY A 676 -27.66 19.33 20.62
C GLY A 676 -28.63 18.68 21.60
N SER A 677 -29.90 18.50 21.20
CA SER A 677 -30.90 17.80 22.02
C SER A 677 -30.64 16.28 22.02
N ILE A 678 -30.18 15.71 20.91
CA ILE A 678 -29.78 14.31 20.81
C ILE A 678 -28.57 14.01 21.70
N ALA A 679 -27.67 14.96 21.95
CA ALA A 679 -26.53 14.78 22.86
C ALA A 679 -26.91 14.43 24.32
N LYS A 680 -28.20 14.57 24.70
CA LYS A 680 -28.75 14.07 25.98
C LYS A 680 -28.96 12.55 25.98
N LEU A 681 -29.22 11.97 24.82
CA LEU A 681 -29.48 10.54 24.61
C LEU A 681 -28.29 9.81 23.98
N HIS A 682 -27.51 10.51 23.17
CA HIS A 682 -26.39 9.98 22.43
C HIS A 682 -25.09 10.41 23.11
N PRO A 683 -24.29 9.48 23.66
CA PRO A 683 -23.09 9.83 24.40
C PRO A 683 -21.90 10.23 23.51
N HIS A 684 -22.04 10.15 22.18
CA HIS A 684 -20.98 10.48 21.21
C HIS A 684 -21.14 11.88 20.60
N GLY A 685 -20.25 12.21 19.67
CA GLY A 685 -20.16 13.52 19.02
C GLY A 685 -21.39 13.94 18.19
N ASP A 686 -21.27 15.12 17.58
CA ASP A 686 -22.33 15.77 16.81
C ASP A 686 -22.93 14.85 15.72
N VAL A 687 -24.24 14.62 15.80
CA VAL A 687 -25.00 13.78 14.85
C VAL A 687 -25.62 14.58 13.69
N SER A 688 -25.25 15.86 13.52
CA SER A 688 -25.82 16.72 12.49
C SER A 688 -25.69 16.16 11.08
N GLU A 689 -24.55 15.55 10.75
CA GLU A 689 -24.33 14.93 9.44
C GLU A 689 -25.28 13.75 9.20
N VAL A 690 -25.58 12.95 10.23
CA VAL A 690 -26.55 11.85 10.15
C VAL A 690 -27.93 12.40 9.83
N ILE A 691 -28.35 13.48 10.50
CA ILE A 691 -29.62 14.14 10.22
C ILE A 691 -29.65 14.64 8.77
N GLN A 692 -28.62 15.39 8.35
CA GLN A 692 -28.50 15.93 6.99
C GLN A 692 -28.52 14.82 5.92
N ASN A 693 -27.86 13.69 6.19
CA ASN A 693 -27.86 12.52 5.32
C ASN A 693 -29.28 11.99 5.07
N PHE A 694 -30.13 11.92 6.10
CA PHE A 694 -31.53 11.49 5.98
C PHE A 694 -32.52 12.62 5.64
N THR A 695 -32.04 13.85 5.50
CA THR A 695 -32.79 15.00 4.96
C THR A 695 -32.57 15.16 3.46
N SER A 696 -31.37 14.84 2.95
CA SER A 696 -31.00 15.11 1.56
C SER A 696 -31.85 14.32 0.56
N VAL A 697 -32.48 15.02 -0.38
CA VAL A 697 -33.20 14.43 -1.52
C VAL A 697 -32.27 13.78 -2.54
N PHE A 698 -30.98 14.08 -2.52
CA PHE A 698 -29.98 13.54 -3.44
C PHE A 698 -29.40 12.20 -2.97
N LYS A 699 -29.67 11.81 -1.71
CA LYS A 699 -29.16 10.57 -1.11
C LYS A 699 -30.23 9.53 -0.79
N ASN A 700 -31.49 9.93 -0.71
CA ASN A 700 -32.59 9.09 -0.26
C ASN A 700 -33.67 8.96 -1.33
N ASN A 701 -34.25 7.77 -1.46
CA ASN A 701 -35.48 7.61 -2.23
C ASN A 701 -36.63 8.38 -1.55
N ILE A 702 -36.68 8.32 -0.22
CA ILE A 702 -37.62 9.08 0.60
C ILE A 702 -36.88 9.59 1.85
N PRO A 703 -36.64 10.90 1.97
CA PRO A 703 -36.05 11.50 3.17
C PRO A 703 -36.94 11.31 4.41
N TYR A 704 -36.31 11.17 5.58
CA TYR A 704 -37.03 11.08 6.86
C TYR A 704 -37.30 12.43 7.51
N PHE A 705 -36.55 13.46 7.09
CA PHE A 705 -36.72 14.84 7.52
C PHE A 705 -36.94 15.72 6.29
N ASN A 706 -37.69 16.80 6.44
CA ASN A 706 -37.77 17.84 5.41
C ASN A 706 -36.64 18.85 5.64
N GLY A 707 -35.91 19.19 4.58
CA GLY A 707 -34.95 20.29 4.58
C GLY A 707 -35.68 21.59 4.27
N ASN A 708 -35.71 22.52 5.23
CA ASN A 708 -36.48 23.76 5.11
C ASN A 708 -35.66 24.97 4.64
N ASP A 709 -34.33 24.81 4.58
CA ASP A 709 -33.39 25.83 4.11
C ASP A 709 -32.53 25.22 2.97
N ALA A 710 -31.90 26.05 2.14
CA ALA A 710 -30.92 25.58 1.16
C ALA A 710 -29.69 24.95 1.85
N GLY A 711 -29.02 24.01 1.19
CA GLY A 711 -27.73 23.48 1.66
C GLY A 711 -27.72 22.03 2.14
N PHE A 712 -28.66 21.18 1.72
CA PHE A 712 -28.65 19.73 1.98
C PHE A 712 -28.05 18.90 0.82
N GLY A 713 -26.95 19.41 0.24
CA GLY A 713 -26.25 18.78 -0.88
C GLY A 713 -26.84 19.14 -2.24
N THR A 714 -26.17 18.68 -3.30
CA THR A 714 -26.60 18.81 -4.71
C THR A 714 -26.38 17.49 -5.45
N LEU A 715 -26.82 17.38 -6.70
CA LEU A 715 -26.56 16.19 -7.52
C LEU A 715 -25.05 15.92 -7.68
N LEU A 716 -24.25 16.96 -7.90
CA LEU A 716 -22.79 16.85 -8.09
C LEU A 716 -22.07 16.52 -6.77
N SER A 717 -22.55 17.11 -5.68
CA SER A 717 -21.98 16.94 -4.35
C SER A 717 -23.05 16.53 -3.32
N PRO A 718 -23.55 15.27 -3.35
CA PRO A 718 -24.65 14.84 -2.50
C PRO A 718 -24.36 14.91 -1.00
N SER A 719 -23.08 14.84 -0.60
CA SER A 719 -22.65 14.87 0.81
C SER A 719 -22.03 16.21 1.25
N GLN A 720 -22.07 17.26 0.41
CA GLN A 720 -21.58 18.58 0.82
C GLN A 720 -22.72 19.43 1.36
N TYR A 721 -22.85 19.44 2.68
CA TYR A 721 -23.89 20.19 3.38
C TYR A 721 -23.37 21.55 3.86
N SER A 722 -24.28 22.50 3.97
CA SER A 722 -24.02 23.73 4.73
C SER A 722 -23.88 23.40 6.22
N ALA A 723 -23.15 24.24 6.94
CA ALA A 723 -22.92 24.00 8.36
C ALA A 723 -24.26 23.88 9.13
N PRO A 724 -24.39 22.98 10.12
CA PRO A 724 -25.66 22.67 10.78
C PRO A 724 -26.37 23.84 11.48
N ARG A 725 -25.61 24.92 11.75
CA ARG A 725 -26.12 26.20 12.28
C ARG A 725 -26.96 26.98 11.26
N TYR A 726 -26.75 26.75 9.97
CA TYR A 726 -27.46 27.42 8.88
C TYR A 726 -28.67 26.61 8.39
N THR A 727 -28.59 25.28 8.43
CA THR A 727 -29.67 24.40 7.98
C THR A 727 -30.75 24.21 9.04
N SER A 728 -32.00 24.01 8.61
CA SER A 728 -33.12 23.64 9.48
C SER A 728 -33.92 22.48 8.93
N VAL A 729 -34.47 21.71 9.86
CA VAL A 729 -35.18 20.46 9.60
C VAL A 729 -36.46 20.40 10.43
N ASP A 730 -37.44 19.67 9.89
CA ASP A 730 -38.55 19.10 10.65
C ASP A 730 -38.80 17.66 10.21
N LEU A 731 -39.68 16.96 10.92
CA LEU A 731 -40.00 15.58 10.63
C LEU A 731 -40.91 15.46 9.40
N ALA A 732 -40.50 14.64 8.42
CA ALA A 732 -41.29 14.40 7.20
C ALA A 732 -42.63 13.73 7.53
N CYS A 733 -43.69 14.05 6.76
CA CYS A 733 -44.99 13.39 6.90
C CYS A 733 -44.87 11.86 6.77
N PHE A 734 -44.01 11.40 5.88
CA PHE A 734 -43.70 9.98 5.71
C PHE A 734 -43.24 9.33 7.02
N SER A 735 -42.32 9.97 7.75
CA SER A 735 -41.81 9.46 9.02
C SER A 735 -42.90 9.37 10.10
N LYS A 736 -43.83 10.33 10.13
CA LYS A 736 -44.98 10.30 11.06
C LYS A 736 -45.92 9.14 10.74
N ASP A 737 -46.29 8.98 9.47
CA ASP A 737 -47.29 8.00 9.05
C ASP A 737 -46.76 6.56 9.02
N VAL A 738 -45.45 6.39 8.78
CA VAL A 738 -44.84 5.07 8.53
C VAL A 738 -43.96 4.61 9.68
N ILE A 739 -43.12 5.50 10.24
CA ILE A 739 -42.10 5.13 11.24
C ILE A 739 -42.63 5.29 12.66
N LEU A 740 -43.31 6.42 12.94
CA LEU A 740 -43.78 6.79 14.28
C LEU A 740 -45.28 6.54 14.50
N LYS A 741 -45.95 5.77 13.63
CA LYS A 741 -47.40 5.54 13.70
C LYS A 741 -47.86 4.97 15.04
N ASP A 742 -47.09 4.03 15.59
CA ASP A 742 -47.41 3.33 16.85
C ASP A 742 -46.50 3.79 17.99
N ILE A 743 -46.41 5.10 18.18
CA ILE A 743 -45.45 5.66 19.13
C ILE A 743 -45.64 5.17 20.56
N ASP A 744 -46.88 4.91 20.95
CA ASP A 744 -47.25 4.46 22.31
C ASP A 744 -46.92 2.98 22.58
N LEU A 745 -46.56 2.20 21.56
CA LEU A 745 -46.19 0.78 21.69
C LEU A 745 -44.68 0.56 21.71
N ILE A 746 -43.90 1.61 21.50
CA ILE A 746 -42.44 1.52 21.40
C ILE A 746 -41.88 1.06 22.75
N PRO A 747 -41.08 -0.02 22.80
CA PRO A 747 -40.39 -0.42 24.02
C PRO A 747 -39.33 0.63 24.37
N MET A 748 -39.34 1.04 25.64
CA MET A 748 -38.43 2.04 26.19
C MET A 748 -37.35 1.38 27.03
N LYS A 749 -36.16 1.99 27.04
CA LYS A 749 -35.05 1.62 27.92
C LYS A 749 -34.43 2.87 28.54
N PRO A 750 -33.76 2.78 29.70
CA PRO A 750 -32.95 3.87 30.21
C PRO A 750 -31.85 4.27 29.22
N ASN A 751 -31.54 5.56 29.12
CA ASN A 751 -30.39 6.06 28.37
C ASN A 751 -29.06 5.75 29.10
N TYR A 752 -27.92 6.17 28.52
CA TYR A 752 -26.59 5.80 29.01
C TYR A 752 -26.26 6.27 30.44
N ASP A 753 -26.91 7.33 30.94
CA ASP A 753 -26.75 7.86 32.31
C ASP A 753 -27.99 7.68 33.19
N GLU A 754 -29.00 6.95 32.71
CA GLU A 754 -30.26 6.62 33.39
C GLU A 754 -31.09 7.85 33.81
N THR A 755 -30.81 9.03 33.24
CA THR A 755 -31.55 10.26 33.54
C THR A 755 -32.87 10.35 32.79
N ILE A 756 -32.96 9.74 31.61
CA ILE A 756 -34.14 9.76 30.72
C ILE A 756 -34.32 8.42 30.00
N GLU A 757 -35.54 8.14 29.56
CA GLU A 757 -35.81 6.95 28.73
C GLU A 757 -35.66 7.24 27.23
N GLU A 758 -35.23 6.23 26.49
CA GLU A 758 -35.08 6.24 25.04
C GLU A 758 -35.72 5.01 24.39
N PRO A 759 -36.14 5.11 23.12
CA PRO A 759 -36.70 3.97 22.41
C PRO A 759 -35.62 2.92 22.16
N GLU A 760 -35.90 1.68 22.52
CA GLU A 760 -35.04 0.55 22.18
C GLU A 760 -35.06 0.30 20.67
N ILE A 761 -36.27 0.28 20.07
CA ILE A 761 -36.53 0.05 18.65
C ILE A 761 -37.74 0.87 18.21
N LEU A 762 -37.79 1.31 16.95
CA LEU A 762 -39.02 1.85 16.36
C LEU A 762 -39.85 0.74 15.70
N LEU A 763 -41.12 1.02 15.38
CA LEU A 763 -42.03 0.05 14.78
C LEU A 763 -42.53 0.53 13.40
N PRO A 764 -41.65 0.66 12.39
CA PRO A 764 -42.08 1.10 11.08
C PRO A 764 -43.05 0.10 10.43
N LEU A 765 -43.91 0.57 9.53
CA LEU A 765 -44.82 -0.29 8.76
C LEU A 765 -44.13 -1.01 7.60
N ILE A 766 -42.95 -0.58 7.20
CA ILE A 766 -42.20 -1.16 6.07
C ILE A 766 -40.74 -1.37 6.46
N PRO A 767 -40.01 -2.29 5.80
CA PRO A 767 -38.59 -2.52 6.08
C PRO A 767 -37.73 -1.35 5.53
N LEU A 768 -37.45 -0.37 6.39
CA LEU A 768 -36.76 0.87 6.02
C LEU A 768 -35.35 0.67 5.45
N HIS A 769 -34.68 -0.41 5.83
CA HIS A 769 -33.33 -0.73 5.39
C HIS A 769 -33.23 -0.96 3.86
N PHE A 770 -34.35 -1.27 3.20
CA PHE A 770 -34.44 -1.41 1.74
C PHE A 770 -34.98 -0.15 1.05
N LEU A 771 -35.46 0.86 1.78
CA LEU A 771 -36.01 2.07 1.18
C LEU A 771 -34.91 3.03 0.72
N ASN A 772 -33.92 3.24 1.60
CA ASN A 772 -32.84 4.19 1.39
C ASN A 772 -31.48 3.47 1.42
N PRO A 773 -30.49 3.95 0.64
CA PRO A 773 -29.20 3.29 0.55
C PRO A 773 -28.49 3.34 1.90
N THR A 774 -28.08 2.17 2.40
CA THR A 774 -27.37 2.09 3.68
C THR A 774 -26.17 1.17 3.58
N SER A 775 -25.01 1.67 4.05
CA SER A 775 -23.78 0.90 4.11
C SER A 775 -23.09 1.10 5.45
N GLY A 776 -22.57 0.02 6.02
CA GLY A 776 -21.83 0.01 7.28
C GLY A 776 -20.88 -1.16 7.36
N ILE A 777 -19.68 -0.90 7.85
CA ILE A 777 -18.64 -1.92 8.03
C ILE A 777 -18.03 -1.72 9.42
N ALA A 778 -18.06 -2.77 10.25
CA ALA A 778 -17.32 -2.82 11.50
C ALA A 778 -16.86 -4.25 11.79
N THR A 779 -15.66 -4.37 12.36
CA THR A 779 -15.14 -5.58 13.02
C THR A 779 -15.35 -6.90 12.27
N GLY A 780 -15.25 -6.84 10.94
CA GLY A 780 -15.36 -7.99 10.04
C GLY A 780 -16.75 -8.20 9.43
N PHE A 781 -17.79 -7.55 9.96
CA PHE A 781 -19.14 -7.58 9.39
C PHE A 781 -19.38 -6.38 8.48
N LYS A 782 -20.18 -6.61 7.44
CA LYS A 782 -20.60 -5.61 6.47
C LYS A 782 -22.13 -5.69 6.31
N CYS A 783 -22.79 -4.55 6.42
CA CYS A 783 -24.18 -4.36 6.06
C CYS A 783 -24.20 -3.44 4.83
N GLU A 784 -24.62 -3.95 3.68
CA GLU A 784 -24.75 -3.21 2.43
C GLU A 784 -26.11 -3.51 1.85
N THR A 785 -27.03 -2.55 1.99
CA THR A 785 -28.39 -2.63 1.47
C THR A 785 -28.51 -1.74 0.25
N LEU A 786 -29.16 -2.25 -0.79
CA LEU A 786 -29.52 -1.44 -1.94
C LEU A 786 -30.89 -0.79 -1.74
N PRO A 787 -31.09 0.42 -2.28
CA PRO A 787 -32.39 1.07 -2.25
C PRO A 787 -33.33 0.43 -3.27
N TYR A 788 -34.59 0.24 -2.88
CA TYR A 788 -35.68 -0.26 -3.69
C TYR A 788 -36.80 0.78 -3.76
N LYS A 789 -37.66 0.65 -4.77
CA LYS A 789 -38.83 1.51 -4.91
C LYS A 789 -39.83 1.18 -3.80
N LEU A 790 -40.44 2.20 -3.19
CA LEU A 790 -41.43 2.01 -2.11
C LEU A 790 -42.58 1.10 -2.55
N ASP A 791 -43.00 1.23 -3.80
CA ASP A 791 -44.06 0.44 -4.42
C ASP A 791 -43.75 -1.06 -4.41
N ASP A 792 -42.54 -1.42 -4.83
CA ASP A 792 -42.06 -2.81 -4.89
C ASP A 792 -41.87 -3.39 -3.49
N ILE A 793 -41.42 -2.57 -2.53
CA ILE A 793 -41.31 -2.96 -1.11
C ILE A 793 -42.69 -3.34 -0.55
N ILE A 794 -43.70 -2.51 -0.81
CA ILE A 794 -45.07 -2.74 -0.36
C ILE A 794 -45.65 -4.00 -1.00
N ASP A 795 -45.49 -4.18 -2.31
CA ASP A 795 -46.01 -5.34 -3.02
C ASP A 795 -45.35 -6.65 -2.56
N ALA A 796 -44.05 -6.61 -2.22
CA ALA A 796 -43.36 -7.74 -1.61
C ALA A 796 -43.91 -8.10 -0.22
N GLN A 797 -44.15 -7.12 0.65
CA GLN A 797 -44.78 -7.36 1.96
C GLN A 797 -46.21 -7.89 1.83
N ILE A 798 -47.00 -7.35 0.88
CA ILE A 798 -48.35 -7.83 0.61
C ILE A 798 -48.32 -9.29 0.13
N SER A 799 -47.35 -9.66 -0.69
CA SER A 799 -47.17 -11.05 -1.14
C SER A 799 -46.90 -11.99 0.04
N ILE A 800 -46.08 -11.57 1.01
CA ILE A 800 -45.85 -12.33 2.25
C ILE A 800 -47.13 -12.45 3.09
N LEU A 801 -47.87 -11.35 3.26
CA LEU A 801 -49.13 -11.36 4.02
C LEU A 801 -50.20 -12.27 3.38
N ASP A 802 -50.24 -12.32 2.05
CA ASP A 802 -51.12 -13.19 1.26
C ASP A 802 -50.59 -14.64 1.15
N ASN A 803 -49.41 -14.96 1.71
CA ASN A 803 -48.70 -16.24 1.55
C ASN A 803 -48.48 -16.62 0.07
N LYS A 804 -48.14 -15.65 -0.77
CA LYS A 804 -47.78 -15.81 -2.18
C LYS A 804 -46.26 -15.89 -2.37
N GLU A 805 -45.83 -16.24 -3.57
CA GLU A 805 -44.41 -16.22 -3.94
C GLU A 805 -43.83 -14.80 -3.81
N PHE A 806 -42.62 -14.71 -3.26
CA PHE A 806 -41.92 -13.44 -3.07
C PHE A 806 -41.49 -12.87 -4.43
N PRO A 807 -41.85 -11.62 -4.77
CA PRO A 807 -41.54 -11.06 -6.08
C PRO A 807 -40.03 -10.82 -6.25
N THR A 808 -39.58 -10.82 -7.50
CA THR A 808 -38.21 -10.40 -7.80
C THR A 808 -38.10 -8.90 -7.64
N LEU A 809 -37.30 -8.45 -6.68
CA LEU A 809 -37.04 -7.04 -6.43
C LEU A 809 -35.85 -6.55 -7.25
N ILE A 810 -36.01 -5.40 -7.91
CA ILE A 810 -34.95 -4.74 -8.66
C ILE A 810 -34.56 -3.45 -7.94
N PRO A 811 -33.29 -3.27 -7.55
CA PRO A 811 -32.82 -2.04 -6.93
C PRO A 811 -33.12 -0.81 -7.78
N TYR A 812 -33.56 0.26 -7.11
CA TYR A 812 -33.92 1.52 -7.74
C TYR A 812 -33.47 2.69 -6.88
N PHE A 813 -32.69 3.58 -7.47
CA PHE A 813 -32.25 4.82 -6.83
C PHE A 813 -32.92 6.04 -7.48
N LYS A 814 -33.88 6.61 -6.77
CA LYS A 814 -34.73 7.72 -7.23
C LYS A 814 -33.95 8.98 -7.63
N PRO A 815 -32.91 9.43 -6.90
CA PRO A 815 -32.21 10.67 -7.25
C PRO A 815 -31.53 10.64 -8.63
N LEU A 816 -31.15 9.46 -9.12
CA LEU A 816 -30.60 9.26 -10.47
C LEU A 816 -31.62 8.65 -11.44
N ASN A 817 -32.83 8.34 -10.97
CA ASN A 817 -33.84 7.57 -11.71
C ASN A 817 -33.23 6.32 -12.38
N GLN A 818 -32.49 5.53 -11.60
CA GLN A 818 -31.66 4.45 -12.12
C GLN A 818 -32.04 3.10 -11.49
N TYR A 819 -32.19 2.09 -12.35
CA TYR A 819 -32.37 0.69 -11.97
C TYR A 819 -31.05 -0.08 -12.02
N GLY A 820 -30.90 -1.06 -11.11
CA GLY A 820 -29.80 -2.02 -11.16
C GLY A 820 -30.06 -3.12 -12.20
N THR A 821 -29.00 -3.59 -12.85
CA THR A 821 -29.03 -4.77 -13.72
C THR A 821 -28.43 -5.96 -12.99
N PHE A 822 -29.14 -7.10 -12.99
CA PHE A 822 -28.67 -8.30 -12.31
C PHE A 822 -27.35 -8.79 -12.93
N SER A 823 -26.38 -9.15 -12.07
CA SER A 823 -25.10 -9.71 -12.51
C SER A 823 -24.94 -11.17 -12.09
N LYS A 824 -24.93 -11.44 -10.79
CA LYS A 824 -24.73 -12.79 -10.24
C LYS A 824 -25.24 -12.90 -8.81
N VAL A 825 -25.37 -14.12 -8.31
CA VAL A 825 -25.60 -14.39 -6.89
C VAL A 825 -24.25 -14.53 -6.18
N THR A 826 -24.15 -13.95 -4.98
CA THR A 826 -22.97 -14.03 -4.11
C THR A 826 -22.92 -15.36 -3.35
N GLU A 827 -21.76 -15.71 -2.78
CA GLU A 827 -21.59 -16.92 -1.96
C GLU A 827 -22.58 -16.99 -0.78
N ASN A 828 -23.01 -15.84 -0.28
CA ASN A 828 -23.95 -15.74 0.84
C ASN A 828 -25.43 -15.80 0.39
N GLY A 829 -25.71 -16.01 -0.90
CA GLY A 829 -27.08 -16.14 -1.43
C GLY A 829 -27.79 -14.82 -1.76
N ASN A 830 -27.11 -13.67 -1.65
CA ASN A 830 -27.65 -12.36 -2.04
C ASN A 830 -27.22 -11.95 -3.46
N SER A 831 -27.96 -11.06 -4.08
CA SER A 831 -27.70 -10.63 -5.47
C SER A 831 -26.60 -9.55 -5.56
N CYS A 832 -25.89 -9.59 -6.67
CA CYS A 832 -24.98 -8.54 -7.12
C CYS A 832 -25.57 -7.84 -8.33
N TRP A 833 -25.55 -6.51 -8.28
CA TRP A 833 -26.19 -5.63 -9.24
C TRP A 833 -25.18 -4.65 -9.83
N VAL A 834 -25.34 -4.35 -11.12
CA VAL A 834 -24.54 -3.36 -11.83
C VAL A 834 -25.41 -2.14 -12.13
N PHE A 835 -24.91 -0.96 -11.77
CA PHE A 835 -25.50 0.32 -12.13
C PHE A 835 -24.69 0.92 -13.26
N HIS A 836 -25.37 1.26 -14.36
CA HIS A 836 -24.76 1.74 -15.60
C HIS A 836 -24.94 3.25 -15.76
N GLY A 837 -23.84 3.96 -15.98
CA GLY A 837 -23.89 5.33 -16.49
C GLY A 837 -24.55 5.39 -17.87
N LYS A 838 -24.91 6.59 -18.31
CA LYS A 838 -25.42 6.82 -19.67
C LYS A 838 -24.40 7.60 -20.48
N ILE A 839 -24.08 7.06 -21.65
CA ILE A 839 -23.23 7.72 -22.63
C ILE A 839 -23.94 7.86 -23.97
N GLU A 840 -23.55 8.87 -24.74
CA GLU A 840 -24.02 9.13 -26.08
C GLU A 840 -22.82 9.50 -26.96
N GLN A 841 -22.69 8.83 -28.11
CA GLN A 841 -21.60 9.11 -29.02
C GLN A 841 -21.89 10.38 -29.84
N ILE A 842 -21.06 11.41 -29.72
CA ILE A 842 -21.16 12.62 -30.53
C ILE A 842 -20.37 12.45 -31.85
N SER A 843 -19.19 11.80 -31.78
CA SER A 843 -18.36 11.48 -32.93
C SER A 843 -17.44 10.29 -32.62
N ALA A 844 -16.65 9.81 -33.59
CA ALA A 844 -15.74 8.67 -33.42
C ALA A 844 -14.87 8.74 -32.14
N TYR A 845 -14.46 9.95 -31.72
CA TYR A 845 -13.62 10.16 -30.54
C TYR A 845 -14.26 11.02 -29.45
N LYS A 846 -15.53 11.43 -29.59
CA LYS A 846 -16.21 12.29 -28.61
C LYS A 846 -17.44 11.60 -28.05
N TRP A 847 -17.52 11.55 -26.73
CA TRP A 847 -18.59 10.90 -26.00
C TRP A 847 -19.16 11.87 -24.96
N LYS A 848 -20.48 11.98 -24.92
CA LYS A 848 -21.23 12.69 -23.90
C LYS A 848 -21.59 11.71 -22.79
N ILE A 849 -21.35 12.11 -21.54
CA ILE A 849 -21.77 11.39 -20.35
C ILE A 849 -22.97 12.16 -19.77
N GLY A 850 -24.14 11.52 -19.78
CA GLY A 850 -25.40 12.11 -19.32
C GLY A 850 -25.83 11.65 -17.93
N MET A 851 -25.20 10.61 -17.38
CA MET A 851 -25.53 10.07 -16.06
C MET A 851 -24.37 9.24 -15.50
N LEU A 852 -24.07 9.42 -14.22
CA LEU A 852 -23.11 8.59 -13.49
C LEU A 852 -23.80 7.39 -12.84
N PRO A 853 -23.09 6.27 -12.63
CA PRO A 853 -23.67 5.13 -11.93
C PRO A 853 -23.84 5.41 -10.43
N PHE A 854 -24.90 4.86 -9.83
CA PHE A 854 -25.13 4.88 -8.38
C PHE A 854 -23.88 4.46 -7.60
N GLY A 855 -23.55 5.19 -6.53
CA GLY A 855 -22.35 5.00 -5.71
C GLY A 855 -21.11 5.77 -6.19
N PHE A 856 -21.18 6.42 -7.36
CA PHE A 856 -20.10 7.25 -7.90
C PHE A 856 -20.41 8.75 -7.77
N THR A 857 -19.44 9.55 -7.31
CA THR A 857 -19.62 11.01 -7.14
C THR A 857 -18.99 11.76 -8.30
N HIS A 858 -19.52 12.95 -8.61
CA HIS A 858 -18.98 13.81 -9.65
C HIS A 858 -17.50 14.13 -9.44
N THR A 859 -17.10 14.48 -8.21
CA THR A 859 -15.71 14.78 -7.87
C THR A 859 -14.76 13.61 -8.17
N LYS A 860 -15.16 12.37 -7.84
CA LYS A 860 -14.36 11.17 -8.12
C LYS A 860 -14.27 10.91 -9.62
N PHE A 861 -15.36 11.16 -10.36
CA PHE A 861 -15.38 11.05 -11.81
C PHE A 861 -14.43 12.03 -12.47
N ILE A 862 -14.51 13.32 -12.12
CA ILE A 862 -13.60 14.34 -12.66
C ILE A 862 -12.14 14.04 -12.32
N GLN A 863 -11.83 13.60 -11.09
CA GLN A 863 -10.48 13.15 -10.74
C GLN A 863 -9.98 12.01 -11.64
N HIS A 864 -10.81 10.99 -11.86
CA HIS A 864 -10.50 9.88 -12.77
C HIS A 864 -10.26 10.36 -14.21
N LEU A 865 -11.07 11.31 -14.70
CA LEU A 865 -10.85 11.90 -16.02
C LEU A 865 -9.49 12.64 -16.09
N PHE A 866 -9.13 13.43 -15.08
CA PHE A 866 -7.82 14.07 -15.04
C PHE A 866 -6.66 13.07 -15.04
N ASP A 867 -6.79 11.94 -14.35
CA ASP A 867 -5.79 10.87 -14.39
C ASP A 867 -5.65 10.26 -15.80
N LEU A 868 -6.76 10.08 -16.51
CA LEU A 868 -6.75 9.61 -17.91
C LEU A 868 -6.14 10.66 -18.85
N TYR A 869 -6.40 11.94 -18.61
CA TYR A 869 -5.80 13.04 -19.37
C TYR A 869 -4.28 13.06 -19.19
N ASN A 870 -3.80 12.95 -17.95
CA ASN A 870 -2.37 12.89 -17.64
C ASN A 870 -1.67 11.65 -18.23
N LYS A 871 -2.41 10.55 -18.42
CA LYS A 871 -1.92 9.34 -19.09
C LYS A 871 -1.99 9.42 -20.63
N GLY A 872 -2.53 10.51 -21.19
CA GLY A 872 -2.69 10.70 -22.64
C GLY A 872 -3.79 9.86 -23.28
N VAL A 873 -4.70 9.25 -22.50
CA VAL A 873 -5.82 8.45 -23.02
C VAL A 873 -6.90 9.36 -23.61
N ILE A 874 -7.19 10.46 -22.92
CA ILE A 874 -8.12 11.50 -23.34
C ILE A 874 -7.37 12.81 -23.61
N THR A 875 -7.86 13.60 -24.56
CA THR A 875 -7.23 14.85 -25.00
C THR A 875 -8.00 16.09 -24.56
N ASN A 876 -9.27 15.95 -24.19
CA ASN A 876 -10.07 17.07 -23.70
C ASN A 876 -11.20 16.60 -22.79
N ILE A 877 -11.51 17.41 -21.78
CA ILE A 877 -12.65 17.25 -20.87
C ILE A 877 -13.41 18.57 -20.89
N ASP A 878 -14.68 18.53 -21.29
CA ASP A 878 -15.60 19.67 -21.23
C ASP A 878 -16.73 19.29 -20.27
N ASP A 879 -16.70 19.86 -19.07
CA ASP A 879 -17.67 19.58 -18.01
C ASP A 879 -18.62 20.77 -17.84
N SER A 880 -19.84 20.60 -18.36
CA SER A 880 -20.95 21.54 -18.23
C SER A 880 -21.99 21.05 -17.21
N SER A 881 -21.62 20.12 -16.33
CA SER A 881 -22.52 19.52 -15.35
C SER A 881 -23.00 20.56 -14.33
N SER A 882 -24.29 20.51 -14.00
CA SER A 882 -24.93 21.42 -13.04
C SER A 882 -26.04 20.71 -12.25
N ASP A 883 -27.31 20.94 -12.57
CA ASP A 883 -28.44 20.19 -12.03
C ASP A 883 -28.57 18.79 -12.66
N LYS A 884 -27.83 18.55 -13.75
CA LYS A 884 -27.68 17.28 -14.47
C LYS A 884 -26.21 17.04 -14.79
N ILE A 885 -25.87 15.77 -15.04
CA ILE A 885 -24.55 15.41 -15.53
C ILE A 885 -24.51 15.71 -17.03
N ASP A 886 -23.57 16.55 -17.44
CA ASP A 886 -23.30 16.87 -18.84
C ASP A 886 -21.80 17.07 -19.04
N CYS A 887 -21.11 15.98 -19.32
CA CYS A 887 -19.66 16.00 -19.53
C CYS A 887 -19.33 15.41 -20.90
N ILE A 888 -18.57 16.13 -21.70
CA ILE A 888 -18.08 15.69 -23.00
C ILE A 888 -16.60 15.35 -22.89
N VAL A 889 -16.27 14.10 -23.19
CA VAL A 889 -14.89 13.60 -23.15
C VAL A 889 -14.43 13.32 -24.58
N THR A 890 -13.25 13.83 -24.92
CA THR A 890 -12.59 13.56 -26.20
C THR A 890 -11.43 12.60 -26.00
N PHE A 891 -11.48 11.43 -26.65
CA PHE A 891 -10.44 10.42 -26.63
C PHE A 891 -9.32 10.73 -27.63
N SER A 892 -8.12 10.21 -27.35
CA SER A 892 -7.01 10.27 -28.29
C SER A 892 -7.32 9.49 -29.58
N ARG A 893 -6.81 9.97 -30.72
CA ARG A 893 -7.07 9.37 -32.04
C ARG A 893 -6.31 8.07 -32.31
N ASN A 894 -5.53 7.60 -31.34
CA ASN A 894 -4.65 6.45 -31.50
C ASN A 894 -5.41 5.12 -31.51
N ASN A 895 -6.62 5.08 -30.93
CA ASN A 895 -7.48 3.91 -30.86
C ASN A 895 -8.92 4.32 -31.19
N GLU A 896 -9.66 3.42 -31.86
CA GLU A 896 -11.12 3.50 -31.92
C GLU A 896 -11.71 2.85 -30.67
N TYR A 897 -12.63 3.55 -30.01
CA TYR A 897 -13.30 3.07 -28.80
C TYR A 897 -14.77 2.81 -29.14
N ASN A 898 -15.23 1.58 -28.91
CA ASN A 898 -16.66 1.28 -28.93
C ASN A 898 -17.31 1.66 -27.58
N GLU A 899 -18.63 1.58 -27.50
CA GLU A 899 -19.39 1.95 -26.30
C GLU A 899 -18.94 1.16 -25.05
N VAL A 900 -18.65 -0.13 -25.19
CA VAL A 900 -18.20 -1.00 -24.10
C VAL A 900 -16.82 -0.57 -23.59
N ASP A 901 -15.90 -0.25 -24.50
CA ASP A 901 -14.56 0.23 -24.16
C ASP A 901 -14.64 1.55 -23.41
N VAL A 902 -15.49 2.48 -23.87
CA VAL A 902 -15.70 3.78 -23.20
C VAL A 902 -16.28 3.59 -21.80
N MET A 903 -17.32 2.77 -21.66
CA MET A 903 -17.92 2.50 -20.34
C MET A 903 -16.90 1.92 -19.35
N ASN A 904 -16.00 1.04 -19.82
CA ASN A 904 -14.95 0.46 -19.00
C ASN A 904 -13.83 1.45 -18.67
N VAL A 905 -13.32 2.19 -19.67
CA VAL A 905 -12.24 3.17 -19.46
C VAL A 905 -12.68 4.30 -18.53
N LEU A 906 -13.92 4.76 -18.66
CA LEU A 906 -14.48 5.83 -17.84
C LEU A 906 -15.03 5.35 -16.48
N ASN A 907 -14.95 4.04 -16.17
CA ASN A 907 -15.50 3.43 -14.96
C ASN A 907 -16.99 3.72 -14.73
N LEU A 908 -17.79 3.67 -15.80
CA LEU A 908 -19.23 3.97 -15.77
C LEU A 908 -20.11 2.76 -15.44
N ASN A 909 -19.50 1.63 -15.08
CA ASN A 909 -20.18 0.46 -14.53
C ASN A 909 -19.80 0.29 -13.07
N ASN A 910 -20.75 0.44 -12.15
CA ASN A 910 -20.51 0.20 -10.73
C ASN A 910 -21.22 -1.07 -10.26
N SER A 911 -20.44 -2.07 -9.87
CA SER A 911 -20.95 -3.36 -9.37
C SER A 911 -21.04 -3.34 -7.85
N ILE A 912 -22.22 -3.57 -7.29
CA ILE A 912 -22.47 -3.59 -5.85
C ILE A 912 -23.11 -4.93 -5.48
N ALA A 913 -22.55 -5.58 -4.46
CA ALA A 913 -23.07 -6.83 -3.91
C ALA A 913 -23.79 -6.55 -2.59
N GLU A 914 -25.04 -6.99 -2.48
CA GLU A 914 -25.77 -6.92 -1.21
C GLU A 914 -25.15 -7.86 -0.17
N CYS A 915 -25.03 -7.37 1.06
CA CYS A 915 -24.50 -8.14 2.17
C CYS A 915 -25.29 -7.78 3.42
N LEU A 916 -26.20 -8.66 3.83
CA LEU A 916 -27.26 -8.34 4.79
C LEU A 916 -26.98 -9.00 6.14
N TYR A 917 -26.01 -8.47 6.88
CA TYR A 917 -25.88 -8.76 8.30
C TYR A 917 -26.69 -7.75 9.11
N PHE A 918 -27.66 -8.25 9.86
CA PHE A 918 -28.52 -7.46 10.74
C PHE A 918 -28.38 -7.91 12.18
N ILE A 919 -28.71 -7.00 13.09
CA ILE A 919 -28.85 -7.31 14.52
C ILE A 919 -30.29 -7.77 14.75
N ASP A 920 -30.43 -8.96 15.30
CA ASP A 920 -31.70 -9.50 15.75
C ASP A 920 -31.95 -9.09 17.20
N ASN A 921 -32.97 -8.25 17.42
CA ASN A 921 -33.29 -7.74 18.75
C ASN A 921 -33.74 -8.82 19.76
N THR A 922 -34.14 -10.03 19.34
CA THR A 922 -34.55 -11.07 20.29
C THR A 922 -33.38 -11.58 21.14
N ASN A 923 -32.19 -11.71 20.55
CA ASN A 923 -30.99 -12.25 21.19
C ASN A 923 -29.76 -11.31 21.08
N LYS A 924 -29.92 -10.12 20.48
CA LYS A 924 -28.84 -9.19 20.09
C LYS A 924 -27.71 -9.87 19.31
N ALA A 925 -28.06 -10.88 18.52
CA ALA A 925 -27.12 -11.64 17.71
C ALA A 925 -27.01 -11.06 16.30
N VAL A 926 -25.80 -11.09 15.74
CA VAL A 926 -25.57 -10.74 14.34
C VAL A 926 -25.91 -11.94 13.46
N ARG A 927 -26.92 -11.81 12.62
CA ARG A 927 -27.39 -12.88 11.71
C ARG A 927 -27.28 -12.42 10.25
N HIS A 928 -26.95 -13.36 9.38
CA HIS A 928 -26.97 -13.15 7.94
C HIS A 928 -28.37 -13.43 7.39
N PHE A 929 -28.83 -12.59 6.45
CA PHE A 929 -30.13 -12.73 5.80
C PHE A 929 -30.01 -12.70 4.27
N THR A 930 -30.96 -13.35 3.61
CA THR A 930 -31.31 -13.02 2.22
C THR A 930 -32.35 -11.89 2.20
N VAL A 931 -32.46 -11.15 1.09
CA VAL A 931 -33.50 -10.12 0.93
C VAL A 931 -34.89 -10.68 1.29
N LYS A 932 -35.26 -11.83 0.73
CA LYS A 932 -36.53 -12.51 1.02
C LYS A 932 -36.71 -12.79 2.51
N SER A 933 -35.75 -13.46 3.15
CA SER A 933 -35.85 -13.81 4.57
C SER A 933 -35.93 -12.58 5.49
N ALA A 934 -35.26 -11.48 5.13
CA ALA A 934 -35.33 -10.24 5.90
C ALA A 934 -36.73 -9.62 5.83
N PHE A 935 -37.35 -9.58 4.64
CA PHE A 935 -38.72 -9.13 4.46
C PHE A 935 -39.74 -10.01 5.20
N GLU A 936 -39.58 -11.33 5.12
CA GLU A 936 -40.45 -12.29 5.82
C GLU A 936 -40.40 -12.09 7.33
N GLU A 937 -39.20 -12.12 7.92
CA GLU A 937 -39.02 -11.98 9.37
C GLU A 937 -39.47 -10.60 9.86
N PHE A 938 -39.13 -9.51 9.15
CA PHE A 938 -39.64 -8.16 9.46
C PHE A 938 -41.17 -8.11 9.44
N THR A 939 -41.80 -8.63 8.39
CA THR A 939 -43.25 -8.51 8.19
C THR A 939 -44.02 -9.28 9.24
N LEU A 940 -43.58 -10.51 9.56
CA LEU A 940 -44.19 -11.34 10.59
C LEU A 940 -43.96 -10.77 12.00
N GLN A 941 -42.76 -10.25 12.30
CA GLN A 941 -42.50 -9.56 13.56
C GLN A 941 -43.40 -8.33 13.69
N ARG A 942 -43.54 -7.52 12.65
CA ARG A 942 -44.42 -6.34 12.66
C ARG A 942 -45.89 -6.72 12.85
N LEU A 943 -46.35 -7.79 12.22
CA LEU A 943 -47.71 -8.32 12.39
C LEU A 943 -47.99 -8.72 13.85
N SER A 944 -47.01 -9.26 14.58
CA SER A 944 -47.14 -9.64 16.00
C SER A 944 -47.47 -8.47 16.95
N TYR A 945 -47.22 -7.23 16.53
CA TYR A 945 -47.56 -6.03 17.31
C TYR A 945 -49.01 -5.54 17.10
N TYR A 946 -49.72 -6.04 16.07
CA TYR A 946 -51.11 -5.63 15.84
C TYR A 946 -52.05 -6.03 16.98
N PRO A 947 -51.98 -7.27 17.54
CA PRO A 947 -52.75 -7.60 18.73
C PRO A 947 -52.44 -6.68 19.91
N LYS A 948 -51.15 -6.35 20.13
CA LYS A 948 -50.73 -5.43 21.20
C LYS A 948 -51.29 -4.02 20.98
N ARG A 949 -51.33 -3.55 19.73
CA ARG A 949 -51.94 -2.27 19.33
C ARG A 949 -53.43 -2.25 19.67
N LEU A 950 -54.18 -3.27 19.26
CA LEU A 950 -55.61 -3.36 19.52
C LEU A 950 -55.90 -3.46 21.03
N SER A 951 -55.12 -4.22 21.78
CA SER A 951 -55.20 -4.27 23.25
C SER A 951 -54.98 -2.91 23.90
N LEU A 952 -53.94 -2.18 23.48
CA LEU A 952 -53.67 -0.84 24.01
C LEU A 952 -54.80 0.14 23.67
N GLN A 953 -55.29 0.11 22.42
CA GLN A 953 -56.43 0.92 22.00
C GLN A 953 -57.68 0.62 22.82
N ASN A 954 -57.99 -0.66 23.04
CA ASN A 954 -59.11 -1.09 23.87
C ASN A 954 -58.94 -0.64 25.33
N ASN A 955 -57.74 -0.75 25.90
CA ASN A 955 -57.45 -0.27 27.25
C ASN A 955 -57.65 1.25 27.38
N ASN A 956 -57.20 2.02 26.40
CA ASN A 956 -57.39 3.48 26.37
C ASN A 956 -58.87 3.84 26.20
N LEU A 957 -59.58 3.19 25.27
CA LEU A 957 -61.01 3.38 25.08
C LEU A 957 -61.82 2.99 26.32
N ASN A 958 -61.46 1.91 27.03
CA ASN A 958 -62.09 1.52 28.28
C ASN A 958 -61.87 2.54 29.40
N LYS A 959 -60.68 3.14 29.51
CA LYS A 959 -60.41 4.25 30.44
C LYS A 959 -61.28 5.47 30.13
N GLU A 960 -61.41 5.82 28.84
CA GLU A 960 -62.29 6.92 28.42
C GLU A 960 -63.77 6.61 28.66
N LEU A 961 -64.22 5.38 28.38
CA LEU A 961 -65.58 4.92 28.66
C LEU A 961 -65.90 4.99 30.15
N SER A 962 -64.97 4.61 31.02
CA SER A 962 -65.10 4.76 32.47
C SER A 962 -65.37 6.22 32.86
N PHE A 963 -64.60 7.16 32.30
CA PHE A 963 -64.81 8.60 32.52
C PHE A 963 -66.20 9.08 32.08
N TYR A 964 -66.66 8.71 30.87
CA TYR A 964 -67.99 9.13 30.39
C TYR A 964 -69.14 8.49 31.19
N LYS A 965 -68.98 7.23 31.64
CA LYS A 965 -69.95 6.57 32.54
C LYS A 965 -70.05 7.28 33.87
N ASP A 966 -68.91 7.65 34.47
CA ASP A 966 -68.86 8.42 35.72
C ASP A 966 -69.43 9.84 35.55
N LEU A 967 -69.22 10.48 34.39
CA LEU A 967 -69.81 11.78 34.09
C LEU A 967 -71.35 11.70 33.98
N ILE A 968 -71.89 10.71 33.28
CA ILE A 968 -73.34 10.47 33.22
C ILE A 968 -73.91 10.21 34.61
N LYS A 969 -73.23 9.36 35.40
CA LYS A 969 -73.62 9.06 36.78
C LYS A 969 -73.61 10.32 37.64
N THR A 970 -72.63 11.21 37.45
CA THR A 970 -72.57 12.52 38.10
C THR A 970 -73.75 13.40 37.71
N ILE A 971 -74.08 13.52 36.42
CA ILE A 971 -75.24 14.30 35.96
C ILE A 971 -76.53 13.77 36.57
N LEU A 972 -76.71 12.45 36.63
CA LEU A 972 -77.87 11.81 37.25
C LEU A 972 -77.95 12.10 38.76
N ILE A 973 -76.83 12.05 39.48
CA ILE A 973 -76.76 12.39 40.91
C ILE A 973 -77.14 13.86 41.13
N ILE A 974 -76.67 14.76 40.27
CA ILE A 974 -76.98 16.19 40.29
C ILE A 974 -78.47 16.43 40.05
N GLU A 975 -79.08 15.73 39.09
CA GLU A 975 -80.52 15.78 38.80
C GLU A 975 -81.38 15.24 39.95
N GLN A 976 -80.92 14.20 40.65
CA GLN A 976 -81.68 13.53 41.71
C GLN A 976 -81.57 14.20 43.09
N ASN A 977 -80.37 14.66 43.47
CA ASN A 977 -80.11 15.14 44.83
C ASN A 977 -80.18 16.67 44.98
N GLY A 978 -80.13 17.43 43.87
CA GLY A 978 -80.05 18.90 43.89
C GLY A 978 -78.73 19.40 44.47
N ILE A 979 -77.93 20.14 43.70
CA ILE A 979 -76.69 20.73 44.22
C ILE A 979 -77.02 22.04 44.96
N PRO A 980 -76.55 22.25 46.20
CA PRO A 980 -76.63 23.55 46.85
C PRO A 980 -75.84 24.60 46.03
N PHE A 981 -76.43 25.78 45.80
CA PHE A 981 -75.84 26.85 44.96
C PHE A 981 -74.46 27.35 45.44
N ASN A 982 -74.00 26.93 46.62
CA ASN A 982 -72.75 27.32 47.28
C ASN A 982 -71.91 26.10 47.75
N CYS A 983 -71.90 25.03 46.96
CA CYS A 983 -71.14 23.81 47.24
C CYS A 983 -69.62 24.04 47.13
N SER A 984 -68.86 23.73 48.17
CA SER A 984 -67.39 23.72 48.13
C SER A 984 -66.87 22.50 47.35
N ARG A 985 -65.64 22.60 46.81
CA ARG A 985 -64.97 21.52 46.06
C ARG A 985 -64.95 20.18 46.83
N LYS A 986 -64.67 20.24 48.15
CA LYS A 986 -64.64 19.08 49.04
C LYS A 986 -66.01 18.42 49.22
N GLN A 987 -67.08 19.21 49.28
CA GLN A 987 -68.44 18.68 49.41
C GLN A 987 -68.88 17.94 48.14
N LEU A 988 -68.50 18.43 46.96
CA LEU A 988 -68.75 17.74 45.69
C LEU A 988 -67.95 16.44 45.61
N GLU A 989 -66.69 16.46 46.06
CA GLU A 989 -65.83 15.28 46.15
C GLU A 989 -66.39 14.20 47.08
N GLU A 990 -66.83 14.57 48.28
CA GLU A 990 -67.49 13.66 49.22
C GLU A 990 -68.80 13.08 48.66
N LEU A 991 -69.60 13.90 47.98
CA LEU A 991 -70.84 13.46 47.35
C LEU A 991 -70.59 12.42 46.25
N LEU A 992 -69.57 12.64 45.41
CA LEU A 992 -69.21 11.71 44.33
C LEU A 992 -68.61 10.40 44.89
N LEU A 993 -67.76 10.49 45.91
CA LEU A 993 -67.19 9.33 46.61
C LEU A 993 -68.29 8.45 47.24
N THR A 994 -69.24 9.07 47.95
CA THR A 994 -70.33 8.38 48.63
C THR A 994 -71.27 7.66 47.64
N ASN A 995 -71.37 8.16 46.41
CA ASN A 995 -72.17 7.56 45.34
C ASN A 995 -71.37 6.60 44.45
N GLY A 996 -70.15 6.20 44.86
CA GLY A 996 -69.36 5.16 44.21
C GLY A 996 -68.77 5.60 42.87
N ILE A 997 -68.33 6.85 42.76
CA ILE A 997 -67.42 7.33 41.71
C ILE A 997 -66.06 7.50 42.38
N ILE A 998 -65.04 6.76 41.95
CA ILE A 998 -63.74 6.69 42.66
C ILE A 998 -62.59 7.11 41.74
N ASP A 999 -62.55 6.63 40.50
CA ASP A 999 -61.35 6.76 39.66
C ASP A 999 -61.22 8.11 38.94
N ASN A 1000 -62.34 8.80 38.65
CA ASN A 1000 -62.37 9.99 37.78
C ASN A 1000 -62.78 11.30 38.47
N ILE A 1001 -62.86 11.31 39.80
CA ILE A 1001 -63.43 12.43 40.58
C ILE A 1001 -62.74 13.76 40.27
N GLU A 1002 -61.41 13.79 40.33
CA GLU A 1002 -60.65 15.03 40.14
C GLU A 1002 -60.84 15.63 38.74
N LYS A 1003 -60.95 14.79 37.70
CA LYS A 1003 -61.24 15.24 36.34
C LYS A 1003 -62.65 15.82 36.22
N ILE A 1004 -63.64 15.18 36.85
CA ILE A 1004 -65.05 15.58 36.78
C ILE A 1004 -65.27 16.91 37.54
N ILE A 1005 -64.71 17.07 38.73
CA ILE A 1005 -64.84 18.29 39.54
C ILE A 1005 -64.25 19.52 38.82
N ASN A 1006 -63.20 19.34 38.03
CA ASN A 1006 -62.57 20.41 37.26
C ASN A 1006 -63.34 20.77 35.97
N LEU A 1007 -64.46 20.10 35.66
CA LEU A 1007 -65.27 20.43 34.48
C LEU A 1007 -66.08 21.71 34.69
N PRO A 1008 -66.28 22.51 33.63
CA PRO A 1008 -67.12 23.70 33.71
C PRO A 1008 -68.60 23.32 33.88
N LEU A 1009 -69.34 24.14 34.64
CA LEU A 1009 -70.73 23.89 35.04
C LEU A 1009 -71.69 23.56 33.88
N TYR A 1010 -71.48 24.13 32.70
CA TYR A 1010 -72.32 23.87 31.53
C TYR A 1010 -72.24 22.41 31.04
N ARG A 1011 -71.25 21.61 31.46
CA ARG A 1011 -71.15 20.17 31.13
C ARG A 1011 -72.13 19.31 31.92
N PHE A 1012 -72.78 19.84 32.96
CA PHE A 1012 -73.72 19.08 33.79
C PHE A 1012 -75.17 19.34 33.39
N ASN A 1013 -75.54 18.97 32.16
CA ASN A 1013 -76.89 19.15 31.65
C ASN A 1013 -77.37 17.94 30.82
N LYS A 1014 -78.65 17.94 30.45
CA LYS A 1014 -79.28 16.84 29.69
C LYS A 1014 -78.72 16.66 28.27
N GLU A 1015 -78.34 17.75 27.60
CA GLU A 1015 -77.75 17.66 26.26
C GLU A 1015 -76.39 16.99 26.29
N GLU A 1016 -75.57 17.32 27.29
CA GLU A 1016 -74.25 16.74 27.48
C GLU A 1016 -74.33 15.25 27.84
N LYS A 1017 -75.31 14.86 28.64
CA LYS A 1017 -75.62 13.44 28.90
C LYS A 1017 -75.90 12.67 27.60
N CYS A 1018 -76.77 13.19 26.74
CA CYS A 1018 -77.09 12.58 25.44
C CYS A 1018 -75.85 12.48 24.53
N LYS A 1019 -75.00 13.51 24.51
CA LYS A 1019 -73.70 13.44 23.79
C LYS A 1019 -72.79 12.35 24.36
N CYS A 1020 -72.70 12.23 25.68
CA CYS A 1020 -71.88 11.20 26.33
C CYS A 1020 -72.40 9.79 26.02
N GLU A 1021 -73.71 9.56 26.02
CA GLU A 1021 -74.32 8.26 25.66
C GLU A 1021 -73.98 7.87 24.21
N ASN A 1022 -74.05 8.82 23.27
CA ASN A 1022 -73.65 8.59 21.87
C ASN A 1022 -72.16 8.26 21.75
N ILE A 1023 -71.29 8.98 22.47
CA ILE A 1023 -69.84 8.72 22.49
C ILE A 1023 -69.55 7.33 23.07
N ILE A 1024 -70.24 6.94 24.14
CA ILE A 1024 -70.11 5.60 24.74
C ILE A 1024 -70.45 4.52 23.73
N LYS A 1025 -71.59 4.65 23.03
CA LYS A 1025 -72.02 3.69 22.02
C LYS A 1025 -70.98 3.56 20.89
N GLN A 1026 -70.55 4.68 20.32
CA GLN A 1026 -69.52 4.69 19.26
C GLN A 1026 -68.21 4.04 19.71
N LYS A 1027 -67.76 4.32 20.94
CA LYS A 1027 -66.52 3.73 21.48
C LYS A 1027 -66.67 2.24 21.78
N GLN A 1028 -67.83 1.81 22.26
CA GLN A 1028 -68.12 0.39 22.49
C GLN A 1028 -68.12 -0.40 21.18
N ASP A 1029 -68.75 0.14 20.12
CA ASP A 1029 -68.74 -0.47 18.78
C ASP A 1029 -67.30 -0.66 18.26
N ILE A 1030 -66.39 0.30 18.52
CA ILE A 1030 -64.97 0.18 18.17
C ILE A 1030 -64.29 -0.93 18.98
N ILE A 1031 -64.55 -1.02 20.29
CA ILE A 1031 -63.97 -2.06 21.15
C ILE A 1031 -64.42 -3.45 20.69
N ASP A 1032 -65.72 -3.62 20.42
CA ASP A 1032 -66.29 -4.90 20.01
C ASP A 1032 -65.70 -5.32 18.64
N ASN A 1033 -65.55 -4.37 17.71
CA ASN A 1033 -64.87 -4.61 16.45
C ASN A 1033 -63.39 -5.00 16.66
N ASN A 1034 -62.65 -4.30 17.53
CA ASN A 1034 -61.26 -4.62 17.84
C ASN A 1034 -61.12 -6.02 18.46
N LEU A 1035 -62.01 -6.40 19.40
CA LEU A 1035 -62.04 -7.73 20.02
C LEU A 1035 -62.33 -8.83 19.01
N SER A 1036 -63.15 -8.56 17.98
CA SER A 1036 -63.39 -9.52 16.89
C SER A 1036 -62.14 -9.78 16.02
N ILE A 1037 -61.25 -8.80 15.91
CA ILE A 1037 -60.04 -8.86 15.07
C ILE A 1037 -58.84 -9.42 15.84
N ILE A 1038 -58.74 -9.14 17.15
CA ILE A 1038 -57.50 -9.31 17.92
C ILE A 1038 -56.93 -10.74 17.93
N ASN A 1039 -57.79 -11.75 17.83
CA ASN A 1039 -57.43 -13.16 17.81
C ASN A 1039 -57.56 -13.81 16.41
N ASP A 1040 -57.97 -13.05 15.38
CA ASP A 1040 -58.09 -13.55 14.01
C ASP A 1040 -56.89 -13.11 13.16
N GLU A 1041 -55.97 -14.03 12.91
CA GLU A 1041 -54.77 -13.77 12.10
C GLU A 1041 -55.11 -13.27 10.68
N LYS A 1042 -56.18 -13.76 10.06
CA LYS A 1042 -56.58 -13.31 8.70
C LYS A 1042 -57.06 -11.86 8.74
N ALA A 1043 -57.81 -11.49 9.77
CA ALA A 1043 -58.26 -10.11 9.96
C ALA A 1043 -57.07 -9.16 10.23
N LEU A 1044 -56.10 -9.58 11.05
CA LEU A 1044 -54.87 -8.81 11.33
C LEU A 1044 -54.04 -8.61 10.06
N ARG A 1045 -53.84 -9.66 9.25
CA ARG A 1045 -53.15 -9.58 7.94
C ARG A 1045 -53.86 -8.61 7.01
N LYS A 1046 -55.20 -8.65 6.96
CA LYS A 1046 -56.02 -7.73 6.15
C LYS A 1046 -55.90 -6.28 6.63
N MET A 1047 -55.86 -6.06 7.94
CA MET A 1047 -55.65 -4.73 8.52
C MET A 1047 -54.27 -4.18 8.13
N TYR A 1048 -53.21 -4.98 8.28
CA TYR A 1048 -51.87 -4.56 7.89
C TYR A 1048 -51.77 -4.26 6.39
N LYS A 1049 -52.33 -5.15 5.55
CA LYS A 1049 -52.40 -4.93 4.10
C LYS A 1049 -53.11 -3.63 3.72
N LYS A 1050 -54.21 -3.29 4.40
CA LYS A 1050 -54.92 -2.02 4.18
C LYS A 1050 -54.02 -0.82 4.46
N GLU A 1051 -53.28 -0.85 5.57
CA GLU A 1051 -52.35 0.24 5.92
C GLU A 1051 -51.22 0.38 4.89
N LEU A 1052 -50.68 -0.73 4.39
CA LEU A 1052 -49.69 -0.71 3.32
C LEU A 1052 -50.24 -0.10 2.02
N LEU A 1053 -51.49 -0.42 1.64
CA LEU A 1053 -52.14 0.17 0.47
C LEU A 1053 -52.43 1.67 0.66
N ASP A 1054 -52.77 2.11 1.87
CA ASP A 1054 -52.96 3.53 2.18
C ASP A 1054 -51.63 4.30 2.04
N ILE A 1055 -50.50 3.71 2.47
CA ILE A 1055 -49.16 4.27 2.25
C ILE A 1055 -48.86 4.35 0.75
N LYS A 1056 -49.07 3.26 0.01
CA LYS A 1056 -48.85 3.20 -1.45
C LYS A 1056 -49.62 4.31 -2.15
N LYS A 1057 -50.91 4.48 -1.85
CA LYS A 1057 -51.76 5.54 -2.42
C LYS A 1057 -51.27 6.96 -2.11
N ARG A 1058 -50.63 7.17 -0.96
CA ARG A 1058 -50.21 8.52 -0.51
C ARG A 1058 -48.81 8.90 -0.99
N TYR A 1059 -47.91 7.94 -1.17
CA TYR A 1059 -46.48 8.19 -1.34
C TYR A 1059 -45.85 7.58 -2.61
N CYS A 1060 -46.56 6.69 -3.32
CA CYS A 1060 -46.18 6.17 -4.63
C CYS A 1060 -47.03 6.84 -5.70
#